data_AF-A0A357IS49-F1
#
_entry.id   AF-A0A357IS49-F1
#
_cell.length_a   1.000
_cell.length_b   1.000
_cell.length_c   1.000
_cell.angle_alpha   90.00
_cell.angle_beta   90.00
_cell.angle_gamma   90.00
#
_symmetry.space_group_name_H-M   'P 1'
#
loop_
_entity.id
_entity.type
_entity.pdbx_description
1 polymer ?
#
loop_
_entity_poly.entity_id
_entity_poly.type
_entity_poly.pdbx_seq_one_letter_code
_entity_poly.pdbx_strand_id
1 'polypeptide(L)'
;MSTKGDSNMNKKNVFLLPLVALSLTLAACGGESNPTGSETSPSTSQAGGTSQGTTSEEKDPAVLPENPTGNLANGIADYSQLNWKDRSKILASLEYYALRNHTAGIPLYDDASYEQFSERIELPSTRYQTNYGFGTGYGKIDVNKKMYDGTINEPNEKWRSYFHGYTNTDSGTFNGWNATGSDVTDRMGMITSGYFGVKANADNTAYSWVGSLSELDAPIMLDEDGNVITADSEGYVTKKDGTKILYTEMTSQHWRVKVKTGSKYIYHTAELSKWKSKYDGTTVKLEDYLTPFKAMLLSNMARTSELVSDTSGFQGAMDFFYNNNKAKFLDDWENSGVGIQLNKEENAIEFSFIQPKSSAYARTALSSNLYSPLPEDFLKDLGNGSFQEGTANYGKIGTSKTGKYDDVFDNVLALGPYIPEYWQQNQKCVYKANKDYFEASDYHFDGYTEVVYEGTSADENAYKAFLNNELDEVTIPLSQLTAHKNDPTVLRTEGSTVIKLNLNTTTEDEWEYYFGQKGTIATHDKGSYWNTKAIMSNDNFLDGLYFAINRKELADLAGRNPAVSYLSSAYMLDPNGVVSYRDSAEGRGVVANFQKAAGNEYCYSKSLAQSYFARAGKELVESGECERGEEITLTGVYRYQKTIENLGNYIKSYVEDAFNEANASTTGLKLRLELVTGG
;
A
#
# COMPACT_ATOMS: atom_id res chain seq x y z
N MET A 1 0.22 -16.99 50.95
CA MET A 1 -1.20 -16.80 50.60
C MET A 1 -1.23 -15.75 49.50
N SER A 2 -1.21 -16.12 48.20
CA SER A 2 -2.36 -16.56 47.38
C SER A 2 -3.41 -15.43 47.33
N THR A 3 -3.77 -14.75 46.23
CA THR A 3 -3.92 -15.05 44.78
C THR A 3 -3.92 -13.71 44.00
N LYS A 4 -3.24 -13.53 42.85
CA LYS A 4 -3.67 -13.76 41.44
C LYS A 4 -4.96 -13.03 40.99
N GLY A 5 -4.86 -12.23 39.92
CA GLY A 5 -5.97 -11.81 39.06
C GLY A 5 -5.67 -10.60 38.17
N ASP A 6 -5.72 -10.82 36.85
CA ASP A 6 -5.96 -9.87 35.75
C ASP A 6 -4.79 -9.03 35.18
N SER A 7 -4.61 -8.88 33.87
CA SER A 7 -4.91 -9.68 32.67
C SER A 7 -4.23 -8.94 31.52
N ASN A 8 -3.45 -9.65 30.71
CA ASN A 8 -2.79 -9.17 29.50
C ASN A 8 -3.78 -8.61 28.47
N MET A 9 -3.45 -7.46 27.87
CA MET A 9 -3.90 -7.10 26.52
C MET A 9 -2.68 -6.63 25.71
N ASN A 10 -1.98 -7.58 25.11
CA ASN A 10 -1.02 -7.31 24.04
C ASN A 10 -1.81 -7.27 22.73
N LYS A 11 -1.96 -6.06 22.15
CA LYS A 11 -2.41 -5.88 20.77
C LYS A 11 -1.28 -6.30 19.83
N LYS A 12 -1.44 -7.45 19.18
CA LYS A 12 -0.61 -7.87 18.06
C LYS A 12 -1.27 -7.35 16.78
N ASN A 13 -0.70 -6.31 16.17
CA ASN A 13 -1.06 -5.92 14.81
C ASN A 13 -0.36 -6.89 13.85
N VAL A 14 -1.15 -7.66 13.11
CA VAL A 14 -0.71 -8.61 12.08
C VAL A 14 -0.98 -7.92 10.73
N PHE A 15 0.07 -7.70 9.95
CA PHE A 15 -0.01 -7.33 8.54
C PHE A 15 0.62 -8.48 7.76
N LEU A 16 -0.15 -9.11 6.87
CA LEU A 16 0.23 -9.93 5.70
C LEU A 16 -1.07 -10.21 4.92
N LEU A 17 -1.01 -10.24 3.58
CA LEU A 17 -2.07 -9.88 2.62
C LEU A 17 -3.36 -10.74 2.61
N PRO A 18 -4.52 -10.10 2.40
CA PRO A 18 -5.70 -10.63 1.71
C PRO A 18 -5.85 -10.05 0.28
N LEU A 19 -6.76 -10.64 -0.49
CA LEU A 19 -7.12 -10.29 -1.87
C LEU A 19 -7.32 -8.78 -2.06
N VAL A 20 -6.58 -8.16 -2.99
CA VAL A 20 -6.83 -6.78 -3.42
C VAL A 20 -8.18 -6.70 -4.16
N ALA A 21 -9.24 -6.39 -3.42
CA ALA A 21 -10.42 -5.76 -3.99
C ALA A 21 -10.08 -4.28 -4.18
N LEU A 22 -9.75 -3.90 -5.43
CA LEU A 22 -9.40 -2.56 -5.92
C LEU A 22 -9.75 -1.40 -4.97
N SER A 23 -8.83 -1.12 -4.04
CA SER A 23 -8.76 0.14 -3.32
C SER A 23 -7.35 0.67 -3.49
N LEU A 24 -7.20 1.60 -4.43
CA LEU A 24 -5.96 2.31 -4.68
C LEU A 24 -5.68 3.26 -3.50
N THR A 25 -4.99 2.79 -2.47
CA THR A 25 -4.37 3.66 -1.45
C THR A 25 -2.87 3.71 -1.68
N LEU A 26 -2.42 4.67 -2.49
CA LEU A 26 -1.01 5.06 -2.60
C LEU A 26 -0.69 6.02 -1.44
N ALA A 27 0.16 5.58 -0.50
CA ALA A 27 0.66 6.43 0.57
C ALA A 27 1.64 7.48 0.00
N ALA A 28 1.27 8.76 0.06
CA ALA A 28 2.18 9.86 -0.20
C ALA A 28 2.83 10.32 1.12
N CYS A 29 4.17 10.37 1.17
CA CYS A 29 4.94 10.79 2.34
C CYS A 29 5.22 12.31 2.35
N GLY A 30 5.21 12.93 3.55
CA GLY A 30 5.75 14.28 3.87
C GLY A 30 4.79 15.07 4.78
N GLY A 31 5.17 15.87 5.78
CA GLY A 31 6.47 16.40 6.23
C GLY A 31 6.41 17.94 6.33
N GLU A 32 6.15 18.48 7.54
CA GLU A 32 5.87 19.90 7.87
C GLU A 32 7.06 20.87 7.71
N SER A 33 6.85 22.06 7.12
CA SER A 33 7.03 23.40 7.76
C SER A 33 7.32 24.59 6.80
N ASN A 34 7.09 25.79 7.37
CA ASN A 34 6.88 27.12 6.78
C ASN A 34 8.08 27.81 6.07
N PRO A 35 7.82 28.79 5.17
CA PRO A 35 8.85 29.44 4.35
C PRO A 35 9.35 30.78 4.92
N THR A 36 10.64 31.05 4.74
CA THR A 36 11.17 32.43 4.65
C THR A 36 12.16 32.47 3.48
N GLY A 37 11.89 33.37 2.53
CA GLY A 37 12.50 33.37 1.21
C GLY A 37 13.85 34.10 1.09
N SER A 38 14.47 33.95 -0.07
CA SER A 38 14.99 35.06 -0.89
C SER A 38 15.69 34.57 -2.16
N GLU A 39 15.40 35.29 -3.25
CA GLU A 39 16.29 35.69 -4.35
C GLU A 39 16.71 34.68 -5.44
N THR A 40 15.90 34.69 -6.50
CA THR A 40 16.22 34.33 -7.88
C THR A 40 17.19 35.30 -8.55
N SER A 41 18.12 34.79 -9.37
CA SER A 41 18.58 35.44 -10.60
C SER A 41 19.31 34.46 -11.54
N PRO A 42 19.37 34.75 -12.85
CA PRO A 42 18.96 33.79 -13.89
C PRO A 42 20.11 33.31 -14.79
N SER A 43 19.91 32.19 -15.47
CA SER A 43 20.71 31.86 -16.67
C SER A 43 19.83 31.40 -17.82
N THR A 44 19.76 32.31 -18.80
CA THR A 44 19.34 32.18 -20.19
C THR A 44 19.81 30.92 -20.90
N SER A 45 18.91 30.31 -21.69
CA SER A 45 19.32 29.61 -22.91
C SER A 45 18.25 29.72 -24.00
N GLN A 46 18.73 30.06 -25.19
CA GLN A 46 18.01 30.41 -26.40
C GLN A 46 17.22 29.24 -27.00
N ALA A 47 16.13 29.61 -27.67
CA ALA A 47 15.32 28.78 -28.53
C ALA A 47 16.03 28.39 -29.84
N GLY A 48 15.72 27.21 -30.36
CA GLY A 48 15.92 26.86 -31.76
C GLY A 48 15.68 25.39 -32.06
N GLY A 49 14.64 25.09 -32.84
CA GLY A 49 14.60 23.87 -33.66
C GLY A 49 13.39 22.95 -33.46
N THR A 50 12.39 23.15 -34.31
CA THR A 50 11.26 22.25 -34.63
C THR A 50 11.70 20.85 -35.08
N SER A 51 11.09 19.79 -34.53
CA SER A 51 10.50 18.70 -35.34
C SER A 51 9.63 17.76 -34.50
N GLN A 52 8.52 17.31 -35.11
CA GLN A 52 7.60 16.28 -34.63
C GLN A 52 8.34 15.06 -34.05
N GLY A 53 7.94 14.62 -32.86
CA GLY A 53 8.50 13.44 -32.21
C GLY A 53 7.41 12.56 -31.62
N THR A 54 7.13 11.45 -32.28
CA THR A 54 6.64 10.22 -31.64
C THR A 54 7.51 9.94 -30.42
N THR A 55 6.91 9.91 -29.23
CA THR A 55 7.61 9.62 -27.97
C THR A 55 8.09 8.17 -27.98
N SER A 56 9.32 7.95 -28.45
CA SER A 56 10.11 6.79 -28.06
C SER A 56 10.60 7.06 -26.65
N GLU A 57 10.14 6.27 -25.68
CA GLU A 57 10.72 6.28 -24.34
C GLU A 57 12.18 5.84 -24.44
N GLU A 58 13.05 6.58 -23.76
CA GLU A 58 14.49 6.35 -23.70
C GLU A 58 14.74 4.98 -23.05
N LYS A 59 15.16 4.00 -23.85
CA LYS A 59 15.35 2.61 -23.39
C LYS A 59 16.62 2.41 -22.57
N ASP A 60 17.57 3.33 -22.66
CA ASP A 60 18.85 3.22 -21.95
C ASP A 60 18.69 3.66 -20.49
N PRO A 61 19.40 3.02 -19.53
CA PRO A 61 19.43 3.49 -18.14
C PRO A 61 20.03 4.90 -18.03
N ALA A 62 19.47 5.73 -17.15
CA ALA A 62 20.04 7.03 -16.86
C ALA A 62 21.41 6.87 -16.18
N VAL A 63 22.39 7.68 -16.60
CA VAL A 63 23.72 7.70 -15.98
C VAL A 63 23.67 8.57 -14.73
N LEU A 64 23.68 7.94 -13.56
CA LEU A 64 23.82 8.64 -12.28
C LEU A 64 25.30 8.83 -11.93
N PRO A 65 25.70 9.98 -11.37
CA PRO A 65 27.08 10.23 -10.99
C PRO A 65 27.53 9.25 -9.89
N GLU A 66 28.72 8.67 -10.03
CA GLU A 66 29.30 7.77 -9.03
C GLU A 66 29.48 8.45 -7.66
N ASN A 67 29.69 9.78 -7.67
CA ASN A 67 29.76 10.63 -6.48
C ASN A 67 28.87 11.86 -6.70
N PRO A 68 27.65 11.92 -6.14
CA PRO A 68 26.85 13.13 -6.20
C PRO A 68 27.56 14.25 -5.43
N THR A 69 28.18 15.18 -6.16
CA THR A 69 28.86 16.34 -5.59
C THR A 69 27.83 17.44 -5.32
N GLY A 70 27.36 17.54 -4.10
CA GLY A 70 26.43 18.59 -3.66
C GLY A 70 26.46 18.77 -2.16
N ASN A 71 26.18 19.98 -1.68
CA ASN A 71 25.93 20.19 -0.25
C ASN A 71 24.62 19.48 0.11
N LEU A 72 24.55 18.89 1.31
CA LEU A 72 23.27 18.43 1.86
C LEU A 72 22.29 19.61 1.86
N ALA A 73 21.14 19.43 1.22
CA ALA A 73 20.08 20.44 1.25
C ALA A 73 19.63 20.65 2.71
N ASN A 74 19.50 21.90 3.12
CA ASN A 74 18.94 22.26 4.42
C ASN A 74 17.57 22.93 4.21
N GLY A 75 16.62 22.65 5.09
CA GLY A 75 15.22 23.09 4.96
C GLY A 75 14.36 22.12 4.15
N ILE A 76 13.18 22.60 3.74
CA ILE A 76 12.16 21.81 3.04
C ILE A 76 12.09 22.27 1.60
N ALA A 77 12.11 21.31 0.69
CA ALA A 77 11.86 21.54 -0.72
C ALA A 77 10.55 20.86 -1.11
N ASP A 78 9.62 21.64 -1.67
CA ASP A 78 8.37 21.13 -2.22
C ASP A 78 8.53 20.85 -3.72
N TYR A 79 8.40 19.57 -4.07
CA TYR A 79 8.46 19.07 -5.45
C TYR A 79 7.08 18.63 -5.97
N SER A 80 6.01 18.86 -5.20
CA SER A 80 4.64 18.43 -5.51
C SER A 80 4.11 18.95 -6.84
N GLN A 81 4.67 20.06 -7.33
CA GLN A 81 4.25 20.72 -8.57
C GLN A 81 5.06 20.26 -9.81
N LEU A 82 6.10 19.44 -9.64
CA LEU A 82 6.86 18.92 -10.77
C LEU A 82 6.05 17.88 -11.55
N ASN A 83 6.31 17.74 -12.85
CA ASN A 83 5.77 16.63 -13.63
C ASN A 83 6.41 15.29 -13.19
N TRP A 84 5.84 14.16 -13.60
CA TRP A 84 6.31 12.84 -13.17
C TRP A 84 7.74 12.52 -13.63
N LYS A 85 8.19 13.05 -14.78
CA LYS A 85 9.55 12.84 -15.30
C LYS A 85 10.61 13.57 -14.48
N ASP A 86 10.29 14.77 -13.99
CA ASP A 86 11.21 15.47 -13.11
C ASP A 86 11.21 14.88 -11.69
N ARG A 87 10.06 14.36 -11.24
CA ARG A 87 9.99 13.56 -10.00
C ARG A 87 10.79 12.28 -10.09
N SER A 88 10.82 11.59 -11.24
CA SER A 88 11.59 10.34 -11.39
C SER A 88 13.10 10.56 -11.18
N LYS A 89 13.63 11.70 -11.63
CA LYS A 89 15.04 12.10 -11.41
C LYS A 89 15.35 12.34 -9.93
N ILE A 90 14.46 13.03 -9.22
CA ILE A 90 14.58 13.26 -7.77
C ILE A 90 14.51 11.92 -7.04
N LEU A 91 13.54 11.08 -7.38
CA LEU A 91 13.36 9.77 -6.77
C LEU A 91 14.58 8.87 -6.99
N ALA A 92 15.17 8.89 -8.19
CA ALA A 92 16.41 8.17 -8.49
C ALA A 92 17.58 8.67 -7.65
N SER A 93 17.69 9.98 -7.46
CA SER A 93 18.75 10.56 -6.62
C SER A 93 18.58 10.14 -5.15
N LEU A 94 17.35 10.17 -4.64
CA LEU A 94 17.02 9.75 -3.27
C LEU A 94 17.27 8.26 -3.06
N GLU A 95 16.79 7.42 -3.98
CA GLU A 95 16.96 5.97 -3.88
C GLU A 95 18.44 5.57 -4.03
N TYR A 96 19.16 6.17 -4.98
CA TYR A 96 20.58 5.92 -5.16
C TYR A 96 21.37 6.30 -3.91
N TYR A 97 21.09 7.46 -3.31
CA TYR A 97 21.68 7.86 -2.04
C TYR A 97 21.36 6.85 -0.93
N ALA A 98 20.09 6.44 -0.81
CA ALA A 98 19.65 5.48 0.19
C ALA A 98 20.33 4.11 0.07
N LEU A 99 20.50 3.60 -1.15
CA LEU A 99 21.21 2.34 -1.41
C LEU A 99 22.70 2.47 -1.16
N ARG A 100 23.33 3.56 -1.62
CA ARG A 100 24.77 3.78 -1.50
C ARG A 100 25.23 3.92 -0.04
N ASN A 101 24.40 4.54 0.79
CA ASN A 101 24.68 4.78 2.20
C ASN A 101 23.97 3.76 3.12
N HIS A 102 23.32 2.74 2.55
CA HIS A 102 22.62 1.67 3.27
C HIS A 102 21.54 2.15 4.26
N THR A 103 21.07 3.40 4.14
CA THR A 103 20.10 4.01 5.07
C THR A 103 18.70 3.42 4.96
N ALA A 104 18.43 2.70 3.88
CA ALA A 104 17.15 2.10 3.61
C ALA A 104 17.16 0.56 3.68
N GLY A 105 18.24 0.00 4.25
CA GLY A 105 18.47 -1.44 4.35
C GLY A 105 18.97 -2.06 3.04
N ILE A 106 19.44 -3.31 3.12
CA ILE A 106 19.92 -4.06 1.96
C ILE A 106 18.76 -4.86 1.35
N PRO A 107 18.39 -4.61 0.07
CA PRO A 107 17.35 -5.37 -0.63
C PRO A 107 17.66 -6.86 -0.73
N LEU A 108 16.64 -7.71 -0.57
CA LEU A 108 16.75 -9.16 -0.65
C LEU A 108 15.90 -9.74 -1.79
N TYR A 109 14.58 -9.56 -1.69
CA TYR A 109 13.56 -10.06 -2.61
C TYR A 109 12.26 -9.27 -2.43
N ASP A 110 11.30 -9.42 -3.34
CA ASP A 110 9.96 -8.80 -3.24
C ASP A 110 8.91 -9.73 -2.62
N ASP A 111 7.68 -9.25 -2.46
CA ASP A 111 6.55 -10.01 -1.92
C ASP A 111 5.72 -10.76 -2.99
N ALA A 112 6.25 -10.96 -4.21
CA ALA A 112 5.56 -11.72 -5.27
C ALA A 112 5.29 -13.17 -4.85
N SER A 113 4.13 -13.74 -5.15
CA SER A 113 3.68 -15.08 -4.73
C SER A 113 3.32 -15.95 -5.93
N TYR A 114 3.00 -17.21 -5.66
CA TYR A 114 2.43 -18.15 -6.62
C TYR A 114 1.00 -18.44 -6.17
N GLU A 115 0.02 -18.15 -7.02
CA GLU A 115 -1.40 -18.38 -6.75
C GLU A 115 -1.90 -19.49 -7.65
N GLN A 116 -2.71 -20.39 -7.11
CA GLN A 116 -3.37 -21.44 -7.87
C GLN A 116 -4.87 -21.24 -7.82
N PHE A 117 -5.52 -21.40 -8.98
CA PHE A 117 -6.97 -21.29 -9.12
C PHE A 117 -7.57 -22.65 -9.48
N SER A 118 -8.82 -22.88 -9.04
CA SER A 118 -9.60 -24.04 -9.46
C SER A 118 -9.98 -23.98 -10.93
N GLU A 119 -10.32 -25.12 -11.55
CA GLU A 119 -10.77 -25.15 -12.95
C GLU A 119 -12.12 -24.45 -13.16
N ARG A 120 -12.83 -24.10 -12.07
CA ARG A 120 -14.09 -23.34 -12.15
C ARG A 120 -13.88 -21.88 -12.49
N ILE A 121 -12.70 -21.32 -12.21
CA ILE A 121 -12.45 -19.89 -12.35
C ILE A 121 -11.89 -19.57 -13.73
N GLU A 122 -12.61 -18.72 -14.46
CA GLU A 122 -12.12 -18.08 -15.67
C GLU A 122 -11.67 -16.66 -15.32
N LEU A 123 -10.35 -16.45 -15.27
CA LEU A 123 -9.76 -15.14 -14.98
C LEU A 123 -9.77 -14.23 -16.22
N PRO A 124 -10.01 -12.91 -16.06
CA PRO A 124 -9.84 -11.96 -17.15
C PRO A 124 -8.43 -11.93 -17.74
N SER A 125 -7.40 -12.11 -16.90
CA SER A 125 -6.01 -12.23 -17.32
C SER A 125 -5.25 -13.24 -16.46
N THR A 126 -4.42 -14.06 -17.11
CA THR A 126 -3.45 -14.94 -16.43
C THR A 126 -2.09 -14.25 -16.22
N ARG A 127 -1.94 -13.04 -16.75
CA ARG A 127 -0.79 -12.16 -16.49
C ARG A 127 -1.18 -11.17 -15.41
N TYR A 128 -0.37 -11.10 -14.36
CA TYR A 128 -0.58 -10.12 -13.30
C TYR A 128 -0.38 -8.70 -13.86
N GLN A 129 -1.38 -7.85 -13.67
CA GLN A 129 -1.32 -6.43 -14.01
C GLN A 129 -1.09 -5.61 -12.75
N THR A 130 -0.08 -4.73 -12.75
CA THR A 130 0.20 -3.83 -11.63
C THR A 130 -1.06 -3.06 -11.22
N ASN A 131 -1.37 -3.01 -9.93
CA ASN A 131 -2.57 -2.37 -9.35
C ASN A 131 -3.94 -2.96 -9.72
N TYR A 132 -4.03 -3.93 -10.64
CA TYR A 132 -5.29 -4.57 -11.04
C TYR A 132 -5.32 -6.07 -10.71
N GLY A 133 -4.15 -6.71 -10.58
CA GLY A 133 -4.00 -8.14 -10.35
C GLY A 133 -4.39 -8.97 -11.57
N PHE A 134 -4.97 -10.15 -11.33
CA PHE A 134 -5.53 -11.00 -12.39
C PHE A 134 -6.95 -10.58 -12.80
N GLY A 135 -7.54 -9.60 -12.10
CA GLY A 135 -8.95 -9.23 -12.25
C GLY A 135 -9.91 -10.26 -11.64
N THR A 136 -9.50 -11.03 -10.63
CA THR A 136 -10.28 -12.14 -10.05
C THR A 136 -11.73 -11.75 -9.72
N GLY A 137 -11.96 -10.56 -9.13
CA GLY A 137 -13.31 -10.09 -8.80
C GLY A 137 -14.24 -9.87 -10.01
N TYR A 138 -13.68 -9.75 -11.21
CA TYR A 138 -14.40 -9.63 -12.49
C TYR A 138 -14.42 -10.94 -13.29
N GLY A 139 -13.81 -12.00 -12.75
CA GLY A 139 -13.78 -13.33 -13.36
C GLY A 139 -15.16 -13.99 -13.41
N LYS A 140 -15.21 -15.16 -14.04
CA LYS A 140 -16.44 -15.98 -14.15
C LYS A 140 -16.25 -17.32 -13.47
N ILE A 141 -17.36 -17.93 -13.10
CA ILE A 141 -17.39 -19.25 -12.46
C ILE A 141 -18.21 -20.25 -13.30
N ASP A 142 -17.59 -21.36 -13.70
CA ASP A 142 -18.30 -22.53 -14.24
C ASP A 142 -18.44 -23.57 -13.15
N VAL A 143 -19.62 -23.62 -12.53
CA VAL A 143 -19.94 -24.53 -11.42
C VAL A 143 -19.88 -26.02 -11.77
N ASN A 144 -19.78 -26.36 -13.06
CA ASN A 144 -19.69 -27.76 -13.52
C ASN A 144 -18.24 -28.26 -13.62
N LYS A 145 -17.26 -27.36 -13.51
CA LYS A 145 -15.84 -27.69 -13.52
C LYS A 145 -15.39 -28.18 -12.14
N LYS A 146 -14.22 -28.82 -12.12
CA LYS A 146 -13.63 -29.33 -10.89
C LYS A 146 -13.04 -28.20 -10.05
N MET A 147 -12.95 -28.45 -8.75
CA MET A 147 -12.15 -27.66 -7.83
C MET A 147 -10.66 -27.99 -8.05
N TYR A 148 -10.03 -28.72 -7.12
CA TYR A 148 -8.68 -29.27 -7.28
C TYR A 148 -8.74 -30.63 -8.00
N ASP A 149 -9.34 -31.65 -7.39
CA ASP A 149 -9.46 -33.00 -7.97
C ASP A 149 -10.91 -33.53 -7.99
N GLY A 150 -11.85 -32.79 -7.42
CA GLY A 150 -13.24 -33.19 -7.26
C GLY A 150 -14.25 -32.05 -7.46
N THR A 151 -15.48 -32.29 -7.01
CA THR A 151 -16.52 -31.25 -6.94
C THR A 151 -16.35 -30.42 -5.67
N ILE A 152 -16.96 -29.24 -5.63
CA ILE A 152 -16.95 -28.39 -4.44
C ILE A 152 -17.41 -29.10 -3.17
N ASN A 153 -16.60 -28.97 -2.11
CA ASN A 153 -16.91 -29.39 -0.75
C ASN A 153 -17.51 -28.21 0.04
N GLU A 154 -18.75 -27.86 -0.30
CA GLU A 154 -19.52 -26.82 0.41
C GLU A 154 -20.87 -27.41 0.87
N PRO A 155 -21.09 -27.56 2.20
CA PRO A 155 -22.32 -28.14 2.72
C PRO A 155 -23.54 -27.27 2.46
N ASN A 156 -23.40 -25.94 2.38
CA ASN A 156 -24.51 -25.05 2.06
C ASN A 156 -24.75 -25.02 0.56
N GLU A 157 -25.85 -25.63 0.11
CA GLU A 157 -26.21 -25.72 -1.30
C GLU A 157 -26.21 -24.37 -2.03
N LYS A 158 -26.66 -23.31 -1.35
CA LYS A 158 -26.71 -21.95 -1.91
C LYS A 158 -25.31 -21.41 -2.22
N TRP A 159 -24.33 -21.73 -1.38
CA TRP A 159 -22.98 -21.19 -1.50
C TRP A 159 -22.14 -21.96 -2.50
N ARG A 160 -22.57 -23.14 -2.98
CA ARG A 160 -21.79 -23.93 -3.95
C ARG A 160 -21.48 -23.19 -5.25
N SER A 161 -22.32 -22.24 -5.67
CA SER A 161 -22.05 -21.42 -6.87
C SER A 161 -21.20 -20.18 -6.59
N TYR A 162 -20.86 -19.92 -5.32
CA TYR A 162 -20.06 -18.76 -4.94
C TYR A 162 -18.58 -19.03 -5.22
N PHE A 163 -17.83 -17.96 -5.33
CA PHE A 163 -16.38 -18.01 -5.29
C PHE A 163 -15.90 -18.25 -3.86
N HIS A 164 -14.99 -19.19 -3.64
CA HIS A 164 -14.41 -19.50 -2.32
C HIS A 164 -12.97 -19.02 -2.20
N GLY A 165 -12.79 -17.87 -1.56
CA GLY A 165 -11.47 -17.30 -1.23
C GLY A 165 -11.14 -17.42 0.26
N TYR A 166 -9.98 -16.88 0.64
CA TYR A 166 -9.55 -16.86 2.03
C TYR A 166 -8.82 -15.56 2.42
N THR A 167 -8.79 -15.32 3.74
CA THR A 167 -8.00 -14.28 4.39
C THR A 167 -7.29 -14.88 5.60
N ASN A 168 -6.27 -14.19 6.11
CA ASN A 168 -5.54 -14.61 7.31
C ASN A 168 -5.91 -13.84 8.58
N THR A 169 -6.83 -12.87 8.47
CA THR A 169 -7.21 -11.97 9.55
C THR A 169 -8.69 -11.61 9.47
N ASP A 170 -9.35 -11.55 10.62
CA ASP A 170 -10.70 -10.99 10.75
C ASP A 170 -10.77 -9.99 11.91
N SER A 171 -10.64 -8.71 11.57
CA SER A 171 -10.72 -7.59 12.50
C SER A 171 -12.11 -7.38 13.12
N GLY A 172 -13.14 -8.13 12.70
CA GLY A 172 -14.50 -8.01 13.23
C GLY A 172 -15.22 -6.72 12.85
N THR A 173 -14.79 -6.06 11.76
CA THR A 173 -15.45 -4.84 11.27
C THR A 173 -15.34 -4.64 9.75
N PHE A 174 -16.35 -3.99 9.17
CA PHE A 174 -16.38 -3.36 7.84
C PHE A 174 -16.03 -1.86 7.89
N ASN A 175 -15.81 -1.29 9.09
CA ASN A 175 -15.67 0.15 9.26
C ASN A 175 -14.26 0.63 8.89
N GLY A 176 -14.05 0.87 7.61
CA GLY A 176 -12.79 1.43 7.10
C GLY A 176 -12.46 2.80 7.68
N TRP A 177 -13.43 3.59 8.15
CA TRP A 177 -13.17 4.90 8.74
C TRP A 177 -12.36 4.82 10.03
N ASN A 178 -12.48 3.71 10.78
CA ASN A 178 -11.81 3.51 12.05
C ASN A 178 -10.79 2.36 12.06
N ALA A 179 -10.45 1.84 10.88
CA ALA A 179 -9.53 0.72 10.73
C ALA A 179 -8.55 0.94 9.58
N THR A 180 -7.36 0.36 9.73
CA THR A 180 -6.28 0.41 8.74
C THR A 180 -5.87 -0.98 8.25
N GLY A 181 -6.54 -2.03 8.71
CA GLY A 181 -6.31 -3.41 8.28
C GLY A 181 -6.75 -3.62 6.83
N SER A 182 -5.96 -4.39 6.07
CA SER A 182 -6.30 -4.74 4.70
C SER A 182 -7.60 -5.54 4.61
N ASP A 183 -7.86 -6.44 5.57
CA ASP A 183 -9.10 -7.21 5.63
C ASP A 183 -10.35 -6.31 5.71
N VAL A 184 -10.27 -5.20 6.45
CA VAL A 184 -11.37 -4.23 6.52
C VAL A 184 -11.54 -3.49 5.20
N THR A 185 -10.44 -3.14 4.54
CA THR A 185 -10.46 -2.48 3.24
C THR A 185 -11.10 -3.37 2.17
N ASP A 186 -10.73 -4.66 2.12
CA ASP A 186 -11.27 -5.62 1.16
C ASP A 186 -12.76 -5.85 1.39
N ARG A 187 -13.16 -6.05 2.65
CA ARG A 187 -14.56 -6.17 3.05
C ARG A 187 -15.36 -4.91 2.73
N MET A 188 -14.78 -3.72 2.92
CA MET A 188 -15.43 -2.46 2.55
C MET A 188 -15.64 -2.38 1.03
N GLY A 189 -14.68 -2.83 0.22
CA GLY A 189 -14.81 -2.94 -1.23
C GLY A 189 -15.91 -3.90 -1.70
N MET A 190 -16.29 -4.89 -0.88
CA MET A 190 -17.43 -5.76 -1.19
C MET A 190 -18.77 -5.04 -1.09
N ILE A 191 -18.90 -4.10 -0.14
CA ILE A 191 -20.20 -3.51 0.23
C ILE A 191 -20.33 -2.02 -0.15
N THR A 192 -19.27 -1.36 -0.60
CA THR A 192 -19.27 0.07 -0.94
C THR A 192 -18.64 0.34 -2.31
N SER A 193 -18.75 1.57 -2.79
CA SER A 193 -18.15 2.04 -4.05
C SER A 193 -17.56 3.43 -3.92
N GLY A 194 -16.45 3.69 -4.62
CA GLY A 194 -15.80 4.99 -4.73
C GLY A 194 -16.35 5.85 -5.88
N TYR A 195 -15.87 7.10 -5.97
CA TYR A 195 -16.24 8.01 -7.08
C TYR A 195 -15.65 7.56 -8.41
N PHE A 196 -14.41 7.10 -8.37
CA PHE A 196 -13.67 6.62 -9.52
C PHE A 196 -13.23 5.19 -9.27
N GLY A 197 -13.30 4.37 -10.30
CA GLY A 197 -12.81 2.99 -10.30
C GLY A 197 -11.89 2.74 -11.48
N VAL A 198 -11.52 1.49 -11.67
CA VAL A 198 -10.76 1.05 -12.84
C VAL A 198 -11.44 -0.15 -13.47
N LYS A 199 -11.33 -0.29 -14.79
CA LYS A 199 -11.79 -1.46 -15.56
C LYS A 199 -10.68 -1.96 -16.45
N ALA A 200 -10.64 -3.27 -16.70
CA ALA A 200 -9.75 -3.81 -17.72
C ALA A 200 -9.99 -3.12 -19.07
N ASN A 201 -8.91 -2.89 -19.81
CA ASN A 201 -9.01 -2.51 -21.21
C ASN A 201 -9.54 -3.68 -22.07
N ALA A 202 -9.96 -3.39 -23.31
CA ALA A 202 -10.67 -4.36 -24.15
C ALA A 202 -9.89 -5.66 -24.45
N ASP A 203 -8.56 -5.63 -24.35
CA ASP A 203 -7.66 -6.76 -24.56
C ASP A 203 -7.13 -7.39 -23.25
N ASN A 204 -7.58 -6.93 -22.08
CA ASN A 204 -7.18 -7.41 -20.75
C ASN A 204 -5.65 -7.42 -20.53
N THR A 205 -4.97 -6.39 -21.03
CA THR A 205 -3.52 -6.17 -20.85
C THR A 205 -3.17 -5.04 -19.88
N ALA A 206 -4.12 -4.15 -19.60
CA ALA A 206 -4.01 -3.04 -18.65
C ALA A 206 -5.40 -2.65 -18.10
N TYR A 207 -5.48 -1.53 -17.39
CA TYR A 207 -6.74 -0.96 -16.93
C TYR A 207 -6.91 0.50 -17.38
N SER A 208 -8.14 0.98 -17.34
CA SER A 208 -8.52 2.37 -17.58
C SER A 208 -9.33 2.89 -16.40
N TRP A 209 -9.08 4.13 -16.02
CA TRP A 209 -9.87 4.83 -15.02
C TRP A 209 -11.26 5.15 -15.55
N VAL A 210 -12.27 4.97 -14.70
CA VAL A 210 -13.68 5.22 -15.04
C VAL A 210 -14.42 5.93 -13.90
N GLY A 211 -15.47 6.66 -14.23
CA GLY A 211 -16.41 7.20 -13.26
C GLY A 211 -17.36 6.12 -12.74
N SER A 212 -17.17 5.68 -11.50
CA SER A 212 -18.07 4.72 -10.83
C SER A 212 -19.26 5.49 -10.24
N LEU A 213 -19.14 6.08 -9.04
CA LEU A 213 -20.15 7.03 -8.52
C LEU A 213 -20.00 8.46 -9.08
N SER A 214 -18.93 8.74 -9.81
CA SER A 214 -18.79 9.95 -10.64
C SER A 214 -19.46 9.78 -12.00
N GLU A 215 -20.08 10.84 -12.53
CA GLU A 215 -20.58 10.89 -13.91
C GLU A 215 -19.46 10.91 -14.96
N LEU A 216 -18.25 11.32 -14.55
CA LEU A 216 -17.08 11.49 -15.42
C LEU A 216 -15.91 10.60 -14.96
N ASP A 217 -15.00 10.29 -15.87
CA ASP A 217 -13.80 9.47 -15.60
C ASP A 217 -12.66 10.22 -14.87
N ALA A 218 -12.85 11.52 -14.63
CA ALA A 218 -11.95 12.37 -13.88
C ALA A 218 -12.71 13.53 -13.21
N PRO A 219 -12.20 14.07 -12.09
CA PRO A 219 -12.77 15.28 -11.50
C PRO A 219 -12.55 16.50 -12.40
N ILE A 220 -13.46 17.46 -12.33
CA ILE A 220 -13.41 18.72 -13.08
C ILE A 220 -12.51 19.70 -12.31
N MET A 221 -11.49 20.24 -12.98
CA MET A 221 -10.58 21.23 -12.40
C MET A 221 -11.27 22.59 -12.30
N LEU A 222 -11.17 23.23 -11.13
CA LEU A 222 -11.67 24.58 -10.88
C LEU A 222 -10.53 25.56 -10.61
N ASP A 223 -10.75 26.84 -10.87
CA ASP A 223 -9.89 27.93 -10.38
C ASP A 223 -10.23 28.33 -8.93
N GLU A 224 -9.50 29.30 -8.39
CA GLU A 224 -9.71 29.86 -7.04
C GLU A 224 -11.08 30.51 -6.84
N ASP A 225 -11.73 30.90 -7.94
CA ASP A 225 -13.04 31.55 -7.97
C ASP A 225 -14.17 30.52 -8.18
N GLY A 226 -13.85 29.22 -8.26
CA GLY A 226 -14.80 28.12 -8.46
C GLY A 226 -15.25 27.91 -9.90
N ASN A 227 -14.62 28.58 -10.87
CA ASN A 227 -14.94 28.43 -12.29
C ASN A 227 -14.21 27.23 -12.90
N VAL A 228 -14.87 26.58 -13.86
CA VAL A 228 -14.27 25.44 -14.58
C VAL A 228 -13.10 25.92 -15.44
N ILE A 229 -11.95 25.29 -15.26
CA ILE A 229 -10.79 25.50 -16.13
C ILE A 229 -10.96 24.64 -17.38
N THR A 230 -10.95 25.27 -18.56
CA THR A 230 -11.05 24.59 -19.86
C THR A 230 -9.81 24.85 -20.71
N ALA A 231 -9.37 23.82 -21.44
CA ALA A 231 -8.31 23.94 -22.44
C ALA A 231 -8.86 24.45 -23.78
N ASP A 232 -8.02 25.12 -24.57
CA ASP A 232 -8.30 25.41 -25.98
C ASP A 232 -8.27 24.12 -26.83
N SER A 233 -8.57 24.25 -28.13
CA SER A 233 -8.58 23.11 -29.07
C SER A 233 -7.22 22.41 -29.22
N GLU A 234 -6.13 23.05 -28.80
CA GLU A 234 -4.78 22.52 -28.82
C GLU A 234 -4.37 21.90 -27.46
N GLY A 235 -5.27 21.91 -26.47
CA GLY A 235 -5.04 21.33 -25.15
C GLY A 235 -4.34 22.28 -24.17
N TYR A 236 -4.25 23.58 -24.47
CA TYR A 236 -3.59 24.56 -23.62
C TYR A 236 -4.57 25.39 -22.79
N VAL A 237 -4.17 25.71 -21.56
CA VAL A 237 -4.81 26.72 -20.72
C VAL A 237 -3.96 27.98 -20.76
N THR A 238 -4.58 29.14 -20.96
CA THR A 238 -3.91 30.44 -20.84
C THR A 238 -4.13 30.98 -19.43
N LYS A 239 -3.04 31.12 -18.66
CA LYS A 239 -3.08 31.68 -17.30
C LYS A 239 -3.35 33.19 -17.33
N LYS A 240 -3.72 33.77 -16.18
CA LYS A 240 -3.96 35.23 -16.01
C LYS A 240 -2.75 36.08 -16.44
N ASP A 241 -1.53 35.54 -16.37
CA ASP A 241 -0.28 36.20 -16.78
C ASP A 241 0.06 36.06 -18.29
N GLY A 242 -0.79 35.37 -19.06
CA GLY A 242 -0.60 35.11 -20.49
C GLY A 242 0.21 33.85 -20.81
N THR A 243 0.69 33.11 -19.81
CA THR A 243 1.43 31.85 -20.01
C THR A 243 0.50 30.75 -20.51
N LYS A 244 0.92 30.02 -21.55
CA LYS A 244 0.24 28.80 -22.02
C LYS A 244 0.87 27.57 -21.38
N ILE A 245 0.03 26.67 -20.86
CA ILE A 245 0.44 25.40 -20.25
C ILE A 245 -0.51 24.29 -20.70
N LEU A 246 0.01 23.09 -20.93
CA LEU A 246 -0.82 21.94 -21.26
C LEU A 246 -1.75 21.61 -20.09
N TYR A 247 -3.02 21.33 -20.38
CA TYR A 247 -4.00 20.98 -19.36
C TYR A 247 -3.59 19.75 -18.53
N THR A 248 -2.88 18.81 -19.14
CA THR A 248 -2.33 17.61 -18.46
C THR A 248 -1.22 17.93 -17.45
N GLU A 249 -0.60 19.10 -17.55
CA GLU A 249 0.46 19.58 -16.65
C GLU A 249 -0.06 20.59 -15.63
N MET A 250 -1.32 21.03 -15.76
CA MET A 250 -1.95 21.93 -14.81
C MET A 250 -2.24 21.26 -13.47
N THR A 251 -2.12 22.06 -12.41
CA THR A 251 -2.53 21.68 -11.06
C THR A 251 -3.55 22.68 -10.53
N SER A 252 -4.43 22.21 -9.64
CA SER A 252 -5.36 23.04 -8.89
C SER A 252 -5.58 22.48 -7.48
N GLN A 253 -5.90 23.36 -6.54
CA GLN A 253 -6.43 22.98 -5.23
C GLN A 253 -7.92 22.63 -5.30
N HIS A 254 -8.66 23.14 -6.28
CA HIS A 254 -10.12 23.08 -6.33
C HIS A 254 -10.62 22.13 -7.43
N TRP A 255 -11.53 21.23 -7.05
CA TRP A 255 -12.00 20.14 -7.89
C TRP A 255 -13.48 19.88 -7.67
N ARG A 256 -14.23 19.59 -8.74
CA ARG A 256 -15.63 19.18 -8.68
C ARG A 256 -15.79 17.74 -9.16
N VAL A 257 -16.56 16.96 -8.42
CA VAL A 257 -17.00 15.63 -8.84
C VAL A 257 -18.51 15.67 -9.04
N LYS A 258 -18.96 15.50 -10.28
CA LYS A 258 -20.39 15.31 -10.58
C LYS A 258 -20.79 13.92 -10.14
N VAL A 259 -21.71 13.83 -9.19
CA VAL A 259 -22.04 12.56 -8.54
C VAL A 259 -23.33 11.98 -9.08
N LYS A 260 -23.44 10.66 -8.96
CA LYS A 260 -24.57 9.88 -9.43
C LYS A 260 -25.59 9.66 -8.31
N THR A 261 -26.84 10.05 -8.53
CA THR A 261 -27.93 9.94 -7.54
C THR A 261 -29.18 9.31 -8.15
N GLY A 262 -30.15 8.92 -7.30
CA GLY A 262 -31.48 8.50 -7.74
C GLY A 262 -31.63 7.01 -8.03
N SER A 263 -32.65 6.64 -8.81
CA SER A 263 -33.23 5.28 -8.85
C SER A 263 -32.34 4.16 -9.39
N LYS A 264 -31.14 4.46 -9.88
CA LYS A 264 -30.14 3.46 -10.30
C LYS A 264 -29.09 3.16 -9.23
N TYR A 265 -29.02 3.98 -8.19
CA TYR A 265 -28.02 3.88 -7.13
C TYR A 265 -28.77 3.57 -5.83
N ILE A 266 -28.85 2.28 -5.51
CA ILE A 266 -29.76 1.75 -4.52
C ILE A 266 -28.98 1.14 -3.36
N TYR A 267 -29.40 1.48 -2.15
CA TYR A 267 -28.90 0.89 -0.92
C TYR A 267 -29.62 -0.41 -0.60
N HIS A 268 -28.86 -1.40 -0.12
CA HIS A 268 -29.39 -2.67 0.35
C HIS A 268 -28.96 -2.99 1.77
N THR A 269 -29.88 -3.53 2.54
CA THR A 269 -29.57 -4.13 3.85
C THR A 269 -29.37 -5.64 3.71
N ALA A 270 -28.73 -6.27 4.70
CA ALA A 270 -28.81 -7.71 4.85
C ALA A 270 -30.26 -8.19 5.04
N GLU A 271 -30.56 -9.43 4.64
CA GLU A 271 -31.94 -9.94 4.58
C GLU A 271 -32.68 -9.89 5.93
N LEU A 272 -31.98 -10.19 7.02
CA LEU A 272 -32.53 -10.22 8.38
C LEU A 272 -32.32 -8.91 9.16
N SER A 273 -31.83 -7.85 8.50
CA SER A 273 -31.63 -6.56 9.15
C SER A 273 -32.94 -5.99 9.65
N LYS A 274 -32.96 -5.51 10.90
CA LYS A 274 -34.14 -4.80 11.45
C LYS A 274 -34.47 -3.52 10.70
N TRP A 275 -33.53 -3.00 9.92
CA TRP A 275 -33.65 -1.75 9.19
C TRP A 275 -34.12 -1.93 7.75
N LYS A 276 -34.39 -3.17 7.32
CA LYS A 276 -34.79 -3.49 5.94
C LYS A 276 -35.96 -2.63 5.47
N SER A 277 -37.02 -2.49 6.28
CA SER A 277 -38.20 -1.69 5.91
C SER A 277 -37.95 -0.19 5.76
N LYS A 278 -36.85 0.33 6.33
CA LYS A 278 -36.52 1.77 6.30
C LYS A 278 -35.50 2.12 5.22
N TYR A 279 -34.49 1.28 4.99
CA TYR A 279 -33.36 1.63 4.11
C TYR A 279 -33.16 0.72 2.90
N ASP A 280 -33.68 -0.52 2.91
CA ASP A 280 -33.54 -1.42 1.76
C ASP A 280 -34.33 -0.88 0.57
N GLY A 281 -33.69 -0.78 -0.59
CA GLY A 281 -34.32 -0.22 -1.80
C GLY A 281 -34.37 1.31 -1.84
N THR A 282 -33.79 2.01 -0.85
CA THR A 282 -33.70 3.48 -0.89
C THR A 282 -32.60 3.94 -1.84
N THR A 283 -32.78 5.12 -2.44
CA THR A 283 -31.86 5.66 -3.44
C THR A 283 -30.85 6.61 -2.83
N VAL A 284 -29.63 6.61 -3.36
CA VAL A 284 -28.57 7.59 -3.04
C VAL A 284 -29.06 9.01 -3.33
N LYS A 285 -28.87 9.91 -2.37
CA LYS A 285 -29.11 11.35 -2.46
C LYS A 285 -27.81 12.13 -2.46
N LEU A 286 -27.85 13.38 -2.91
CA LEU A 286 -26.68 14.25 -2.94
C LEU A 286 -26.08 14.45 -1.55
N GLU A 287 -26.94 14.59 -0.52
CA GLU A 287 -26.51 14.80 0.87
C GLU A 287 -25.74 13.61 1.45
N ASP A 288 -26.01 12.39 0.97
CA ASP A 288 -25.37 11.17 1.47
C ASP A 288 -23.85 11.16 1.21
N TYR A 289 -23.38 11.93 0.22
CA TYR A 289 -21.97 12.10 -0.11
C TYR A 289 -21.17 12.91 0.92
N LEU A 290 -21.83 13.74 1.74
CA LEU A 290 -21.14 14.42 2.86
C LEU A 290 -20.97 13.53 4.08
N THR A 291 -21.84 12.53 4.25
CA THR A 291 -21.90 11.71 5.46
C THR A 291 -20.56 11.07 5.85
N PRO A 292 -19.76 10.50 4.92
CA PRO A 292 -18.48 9.88 5.30
C PRO A 292 -17.47 10.88 5.88
N PHE A 293 -17.42 12.09 5.32
CA PHE A 293 -16.52 13.14 5.80
C PHE A 293 -16.96 13.67 7.16
N LYS A 294 -18.27 13.90 7.33
CA LYS A 294 -18.88 14.22 8.63
C LYS A 294 -18.58 13.13 9.65
N ALA A 295 -18.78 11.86 9.30
CA ALA A 295 -18.55 10.69 10.14
C ALA A 295 -17.11 10.66 10.67
N MET A 296 -16.12 10.80 9.79
CA MET A 296 -14.71 10.81 10.19
C MET A 296 -14.39 12.02 11.09
N LEU A 297 -14.66 13.25 10.64
CA LEU A 297 -14.24 14.48 11.33
C LEU A 297 -14.99 14.75 12.66
N LEU A 298 -16.30 14.48 12.71
CA LEU A 298 -17.12 14.70 13.90
C LEU A 298 -16.94 13.61 14.95
N SER A 299 -16.61 12.39 14.54
CA SER A 299 -16.52 11.23 15.45
C SER A 299 -15.08 10.82 15.79
N ASN A 300 -14.08 11.58 15.32
CA ASN A 300 -12.64 11.32 15.57
C ASN A 300 -12.20 9.92 15.15
N MET A 301 -12.64 9.45 13.99
CA MET A 301 -12.29 8.13 13.49
C MET A 301 -10.81 8.08 13.08
N ALA A 302 -10.18 6.90 13.12
CA ALA A 302 -8.75 6.76 12.84
C ALA A 302 -8.31 7.34 11.48
N ARG A 303 -9.13 7.20 10.43
CA ARG A 303 -8.85 7.73 9.07
C ARG A 303 -9.04 9.24 8.95
N THR A 304 -9.41 9.96 10.01
CA THR A 304 -9.44 11.43 10.01
C THR A 304 -8.08 12.02 9.63
N SER A 305 -6.98 11.32 9.96
CA SER A 305 -5.63 11.70 9.56
C SER A 305 -5.46 11.92 8.05
N GLU A 306 -6.24 11.23 7.21
CA GLU A 306 -6.19 11.40 5.75
C GLU A 306 -6.81 12.73 5.32
N LEU A 307 -7.83 13.20 6.06
CA LEU A 307 -8.54 14.44 5.76
C LEU A 307 -7.79 15.68 6.27
N VAL A 308 -7.04 15.53 7.37
CA VAL A 308 -6.33 16.63 8.04
C VAL A 308 -4.83 16.66 7.76
N SER A 309 -4.28 15.73 6.97
CA SER A 309 -2.85 15.71 6.59
C SER A 309 -2.41 17.03 5.97
N ASP A 310 -1.24 17.57 6.36
CA ASP A 310 -0.68 18.84 5.86
C ASP A 310 -0.10 18.76 4.43
N THR A 311 -0.09 17.58 3.82
CA THR A 311 0.35 17.39 2.43
C THR A 311 -0.72 16.85 1.49
N SER A 312 -1.71 16.12 2.03
CA SER A 312 -2.73 15.46 1.22
C SER A 312 -4.17 15.82 1.61
N GLY A 313 -4.38 16.51 2.72
CA GLY A 313 -5.69 16.82 3.29
C GLY A 313 -6.45 17.96 2.59
N PHE A 314 -7.52 18.39 3.25
CA PHE A 314 -8.46 19.38 2.74
C PHE A 314 -8.39 20.68 3.54
N GLN A 315 -8.61 21.81 2.85
CA GLN A 315 -8.61 23.14 3.47
C GLN A 315 -9.60 23.17 4.66
N GLY A 316 -9.18 23.78 5.77
CA GLY A 316 -10.00 23.92 6.98
C GLY A 316 -10.35 22.64 7.74
N ALA A 317 -9.99 21.44 7.24
CA ALA A 317 -10.30 20.18 7.92
C ALA A 317 -9.56 20.04 9.27
N MET A 318 -8.29 20.46 9.33
CA MET A 318 -7.49 20.46 10.56
C MET A 318 -8.10 21.40 11.62
N ASP A 319 -8.40 22.64 11.23
CA ASP A 319 -9.02 23.64 12.11
C ASP A 319 -10.39 23.17 12.61
N PHE A 320 -11.19 22.56 11.72
CA PHE A 320 -12.46 21.95 12.07
C PHE A 320 -12.28 20.82 13.09
N PHE A 321 -11.30 19.94 12.86
CA PHE A 321 -11.06 18.78 13.71
C PHE A 321 -10.74 19.17 15.16
N TYR A 322 -9.95 20.23 15.36
CA TYR A 322 -9.61 20.78 16.68
C TYR A 322 -10.62 21.80 17.23
N ASN A 323 -11.70 22.09 16.50
CA ASN A 323 -12.75 22.99 16.97
C ASN A 323 -13.64 22.30 18.04
N ASN A 324 -13.57 22.80 19.27
CA ASN A 324 -14.37 22.28 20.40
C ASN A 324 -15.89 22.36 20.20
N ASN A 325 -16.37 23.20 19.27
CA ASN A 325 -17.79 23.36 18.94
C ASN A 325 -18.20 22.64 17.65
N LYS A 326 -17.36 21.74 17.10
CA LYS A 326 -17.59 21.14 15.78
C LYS A 326 -18.91 20.40 15.62
N ALA A 327 -19.48 19.88 16.70
CA ALA A 327 -20.77 19.18 16.69
C ALA A 327 -21.92 20.01 16.10
N LYS A 328 -21.89 21.35 16.22
CA LYS A 328 -22.91 22.24 15.64
C LYS A 328 -22.98 22.18 14.11
N PHE A 329 -21.87 21.80 13.48
CA PHE A 329 -21.75 21.77 12.02
C PHE A 329 -22.28 20.46 11.40
N LEU A 330 -22.85 19.56 12.21
CA LEU A 330 -23.60 18.42 11.66
C LEU A 330 -24.74 18.93 10.75
N ASP A 331 -25.49 19.92 11.22
CA ASP A 331 -26.62 20.51 10.47
C ASP A 331 -26.24 21.79 9.70
N ASP A 332 -25.05 22.34 9.93
CA ASP A 332 -24.56 23.62 9.37
C ASP A 332 -23.22 23.46 8.62
N TRP A 333 -23.10 22.39 7.84
CA TRP A 333 -21.84 22.01 7.19
C TRP A 333 -21.29 23.05 6.21
N GLU A 334 -22.17 23.82 5.57
CA GLU A 334 -21.81 24.92 4.65
C GLU A 334 -20.93 25.97 5.34
N ASN A 335 -21.14 26.18 6.66
CA ASN A 335 -20.37 27.12 7.48
C ASN A 335 -19.24 26.46 8.29
N SER A 336 -18.94 25.19 8.03
CA SER A 336 -17.89 24.44 8.75
C SER A 336 -16.48 24.97 8.50
N GLY A 337 -16.26 25.64 7.37
CA GLY A 337 -14.93 26.01 6.88
C GLY A 337 -14.16 24.85 6.25
N VAL A 338 -14.72 23.63 6.23
CA VAL A 338 -14.09 22.48 5.58
C VAL A 338 -14.24 22.60 4.07
N GLY A 339 -13.15 22.43 3.33
CA GLY A 339 -13.09 22.48 1.86
C GLY A 339 -13.75 21.30 1.15
N ILE A 340 -14.79 20.71 1.72
CA ILE A 340 -15.56 19.60 1.14
C ILE A 340 -17.03 20.03 1.18
N GLN A 341 -17.58 20.48 0.06
CA GLN A 341 -18.89 21.14 0.03
C GLN A 341 -19.77 20.58 -1.08
N LEU A 342 -21.09 20.60 -0.88
CA LEU A 342 -22.03 20.23 -1.93
C LEU A 342 -22.25 21.40 -2.88
N ASN A 343 -22.27 21.10 -4.17
CA ASN A 343 -22.79 21.98 -5.20
C ASN A 343 -24.13 21.41 -5.69
N LYS A 344 -25.22 21.93 -5.14
CA LYS A 344 -26.59 21.46 -5.42
C LYS A 344 -27.02 21.76 -6.86
N GLU A 345 -26.54 22.84 -7.44
CA GLU A 345 -26.91 23.26 -8.81
C GLU A 345 -26.36 22.29 -9.85
N GLU A 346 -25.15 21.79 -9.64
CA GLU A 346 -24.44 20.88 -10.55
C GLU A 346 -24.57 19.39 -10.16
N ASN A 347 -25.37 19.06 -9.14
CA ASN A 347 -25.45 17.72 -8.54
C ASN A 347 -24.06 17.13 -8.25
N ALA A 348 -23.26 17.88 -7.50
CA ALA A 348 -21.84 17.62 -7.34
C ALA A 348 -21.35 17.82 -5.91
N ILE A 349 -20.16 17.30 -5.64
CA ILE A 349 -19.36 17.61 -4.46
C ILE A 349 -18.06 18.29 -4.91
N GLU A 350 -17.68 19.35 -4.21
CA GLU A 350 -16.50 20.15 -4.47
C GLU A 350 -15.47 19.96 -3.35
N PHE A 351 -14.22 19.84 -3.76
CA PHE A 351 -13.07 19.58 -2.91
C PHE A 351 -12.04 20.69 -3.08
N SER A 352 -11.54 21.19 -1.96
CA SER A 352 -10.43 22.14 -1.88
C SER A 352 -9.31 21.50 -1.08
N PHE A 353 -8.28 21.03 -1.79
CA PHE A 353 -7.06 20.49 -1.19
C PHE A 353 -6.17 21.61 -0.68
N ILE A 354 -5.39 21.31 0.36
CA ILE A 354 -4.39 22.25 0.85
C ILE A 354 -3.21 22.44 -0.12
N GLN A 355 -2.89 21.42 -0.92
CA GLN A 355 -1.85 21.46 -1.95
C GLN A 355 -2.45 21.29 -3.35
N PRO A 356 -1.98 22.03 -4.36
CA PRO A 356 -2.44 21.83 -5.73
C PRO A 356 -2.12 20.41 -6.22
N LYS A 357 -3.11 19.76 -6.84
CA LYS A 357 -2.99 18.42 -7.45
C LYS A 357 -3.18 18.50 -8.95
N SER A 358 -2.59 17.60 -9.72
CA SER A 358 -3.03 17.38 -11.11
C SER A 358 -4.35 16.61 -11.13
N SER A 359 -5.03 16.55 -12.28
CA SER A 359 -6.28 15.79 -12.42
C SER A 359 -6.13 14.32 -12.02
N ALA A 360 -5.02 13.70 -12.38
CA ALA A 360 -4.78 12.30 -12.05
C ALA A 360 -4.53 12.09 -10.54
N TYR A 361 -3.77 12.97 -9.87
CA TYR A 361 -3.59 12.91 -8.42
C TYR A 361 -4.88 13.23 -7.65
N ALA A 362 -5.69 14.18 -8.14
CA ALA A 362 -7.00 14.47 -7.57
C ALA A 362 -7.93 13.26 -7.70
N ARG A 363 -7.97 12.60 -8.87
CA ARG A 363 -8.75 11.38 -9.09
C ARG A 363 -8.36 10.27 -8.11
N THR A 364 -7.06 9.97 -7.98
CA THR A 364 -6.56 8.95 -7.04
C THR A 364 -6.88 9.31 -5.58
N ALA A 365 -6.72 10.57 -5.19
CA ALA A 365 -7.05 11.01 -3.82
C ALA A 365 -8.55 10.87 -3.50
N LEU A 366 -9.42 10.85 -4.51
CA LEU A 366 -10.87 10.81 -4.39
C LEU A 366 -11.49 9.45 -4.78
N SER A 367 -10.68 8.44 -5.11
CA SER A 367 -11.16 7.11 -5.54
C SER A 367 -11.42 6.14 -4.38
N SER A 368 -11.20 6.55 -3.13
CA SER A 368 -11.33 5.66 -1.98
C SER A 368 -12.78 5.26 -1.70
N ASN A 369 -12.99 3.97 -1.40
CA ASN A 369 -14.26 3.44 -0.91
C ASN A 369 -14.67 4.04 0.45
N LEU A 370 -13.71 4.65 1.19
CA LEU A 370 -14.00 5.42 2.41
C LEU A 370 -15.02 6.54 2.18
N TYR A 371 -15.14 7.04 0.95
CA TYR A 371 -16.01 8.16 0.60
C TYR A 371 -17.33 7.71 -0.03
N SER A 372 -17.66 6.42 0.04
CA SER A 372 -18.94 5.91 -0.44
C SER A 372 -20.11 6.57 0.30
N PRO A 373 -21.13 7.10 -0.39
CA PRO A 373 -22.21 7.85 0.23
C PRO A 373 -23.01 6.95 1.18
N LEU A 374 -23.50 7.53 2.27
CA LEU A 374 -24.33 6.82 3.25
C LEU A 374 -25.42 7.77 3.80
N PRO A 375 -26.66 7.33 4.03
CA PRO A 375 -27.67 8.17 4.66
C PRO A 375 -27.27 8.57 6.09
N GLU A 376 -27.25 9.87 6.38
CA GLU A 376 -26.93 10.38 7.72
C GLU A 376 -27.87 9.82 8.80
N ASP A 377 -29.16 9.68 8.45
CA ASP A 377 -30.19 9.10 9.31
C ASP A 377 -29.90 7.63 9.67
N PHE A 378 -29.22 6.87 8.81
CA PHE A 378 -28.84 5.50 9.13
C PHE A 378 -27.86 5.48 10.31
N LEU A 379 -26.85 6.37 10.28
CA LEU A 379 -25.93 6.51 11.40
C LEU A 379 -26.66 6.98 12.67
N LYS A 380 -27.54 7.99 12.58
CA LYS A 380 -28.34 8.43 13.73
C LYS A 380 -29.16 7.26 14.32
N ASP A 381 -29.82 6.46 13.50
CA ASP A 381 -30.58 5.29 13.94
C ASP A 381 -29.70 4.22 14.62
N LEU A 382 -28.50 3.97 14.09
CA LEU A 382 -27.53 3.04 14.71
C LEU A 382 -27.05 3.51 16.09
N GLY A 383 -27.02 4.83 16.32
CA GLY A 383 -26.66 5.44 17.60
C GLY A 383 -27.85 5.88 18.44
N ASN A 384 -29.07 5.36 18.18
CA ASN A 384 -30.29 5.74 18.91
C ASN A 384 -30.52 7.27 18.97
N GLY A 385 -30.25 7.96 17.86
CA GLY A 385 -30.31 9.42 17.72
C GLY A 385 -28.95 10.12 17.75
N SER A 386 -27.88 9.46 18.21
CA SER A 386 -26.52 9.99 18.22
C SER A 386 -25.76 9.64 16.95
N PHE A 387 -25.36 10.65 16.16
CA PHE A 387 -24.59 10.46 14.94
C PHE A 387 -23.20 9.85 15.22
N GLN A 388 -22.52 10.28 16.27
CA GLN A 388 -21.17 9.82 16.62
C GLN A 388 -21.18 8.38 17.13
N GLU A 389 -22.14 8.01 17.99
CA GLU A 389 -22.30 6.62 18.44
C GLU A 389 -22.66 5.71 17.27
N GLY A 390 -23.54 6.19 16.38
CA GLY A 390 -23.87 5.52 15.13
C GLY A 390 -22.66 5.24 14.25
N THR A 391 -21.83 6.26 14.05
CA THR A 391 -20.58 6.15 13.28
C THR A 391 -19.64 5.13 13.90
N ALA A 392 -19.50 5.12 15.23
CA ALA A 392 -18.68 4.15 15.94
C ALA A 392 -19.24 2.72 15.86
N ASN A 393 -20.55 2.55 15.63
CA ASN A 393 -21.21 1.26 15.54
C ASN A 393 -21.33 0.73 14.10
N TYR A 394 -21.21 1.59 13.09
CA TYR A 394 -21.22 1.19 11.69
C TYR A 394 -20.21 0.08 11.42
N GLY A 395 -20.62 -0.93 10.67
CA GLY A 395 -19.76 -2.02 10.17
C GLY A 395 -19.20 -2.99 11.21
N LYS A 396 -19.36 -2.80 12.53
CA LYS A 396 -18.90 -3.78 13.53
C LYS A 396 -19.68 -5.10 13.42
N ILE A 397 -19.12 -6.23 13.83
CA ILE A 397 -19.97 -7.43 13.93
C ILE A 397 -21.08 -7.20 14.98
N GLY A 398 -22.33 -7.41 14.58
CA GLY A 398 -23.49 -7.26 15.46
C GLY A 398 -23.64 -8.41 16.46
N THR A 399 -24.44 -8.19 17.51
CA THR A 399 -24.86 -9.28 18.40
C THR A 399 -26.03 -10.03 17.75
N SER A 400 -25.89 -11.35 17.61
CA SER A 400 -26.96 -12.19 17.08
C SER A 400 -28.20 -12.16 17.98
N LYS A 401 -29.39 -12.04 17.36
CA LYS A 401 -30.69 -12.10 18.05
C LYS A 401 -31.16 -13.55 18.22
N THR A 402 -30.74 -14.43 17.32
CA THR A 402 -31.16 -15.84 17.24
C THR A 402 -30.08 -16.83 17.65
N GLY A 403 -28.88 -16.34 17.99
CA GLY A 403 -27.69 -17.17 18.23
C GLY A 403 -27.06 -17.72 16.93
N LYS A 404 -27.42 -17.16 15.77
CA LYS A 404 -26.91 -17.52 14.45
C LYS A 404 -26.02 -16.41 13.88
N TYR A 405 -25.37 -16.70 12.77
CA TYR A 405 -24.39 -15.79 12.15
C TYR A 405 -24.96 -15.02 10.93
N ASP A 406 -26.24 -15.23 10.60
CA ASP A 406 -26.96 -14.61 9.49
C ASP A 406 -27.74 -13.33 9.88
N ASP A 407 -27.81 -13.02 11.18
CA ASP A 407 -28.57 -11.89 11.74
C ASP A 407 -27.70 -10.82 12.43
N VAL A 408 -26.40 -10.78 12.12
CA VAL A 408 -25.39 -9.89 12.73
C VAL A 408 -25.12 -8.59 11.95
N PHE A 409 -25.94 -8.28 10.94
CA PHE A 409 -25.71 -7.19 9.97
C PHE A 409 -26.70 -6.02 10.07
N ASP A 410 -27.17 -5.71 11.28
CA ASP A 410 -28.03 -4.55 11.53
C ASP A 410 -27.31 -3.20 11.30
N ASN A 411 -26.01 -3.18 11.04
CA ASN A 411 -25.18 -1.99 11.00
C ASN A 411 -24.34 -1.86 9.73
N VAL A 412 -24.76 -2.55 8.66
CA VAL A 412 -24.17 -2.47 7.33
C VAL A 412 -25.27 -2.05 6.35
N LEU A 413 -24.92 -1.14 5.45
CA LEU A 413 -25.74 -0.77 4.30
C LEU A 413 -24.87 -0.87 3.05
N ALA A 414 -25.26 -1.74 2.12
CA ALA A 414 -24.49 -2.05 0.93
C ALA A 414 -24.90 -1.14 -0.25
N LEU A 415 -23.90 -0.58 -0.91
CA LEU A 415 -24.00 0.10 -2.22
C LEU A 415 -23.06 -0.53 -3.26
N GLY A 416 -22.20 -1.47 -2.84
CA GLY A 416 -21.22 -2.16 -3.67
C GLY A 416 -21.75 -3.45 -4.33
N PRO A 417 -20.84 -4.25 -4.91
CA PRO A 417 -21.18 -5.44 -5.71
C PRO A 417 -21.77 -6.60 -4.90
N TYR A 418 -21.61 -6.63 -3.58
CA TYR A 418 -22.10 -7.72 -2.74
C TYR A 418 -22.81 -7.24 -1.47
N ILE A 419 -23.70 -8.08 -0.95
CA ILE A 419 -24.45 -7.87 0.30
C ILE A 419 -24.07 -9.00 1.27
N PRO A 420 -23.62 -8.70 2.50
CA PRO A 420 -23.25 -9.74 3.45
C PRO A 420 -24.48 -10.50 3.95
N GLU A 421 -24.32 -11.80 4.19
CA GLU A 421 -25.40 -12.68 4.64
C GLU A 421 -25.03 -13.72 5.70
N TYR A 422 -23.73 -13.90 5.99
CA TYR A 422 -23.27 -14.74 7.09
C TYR A 422 -21.92 -14.24 7.60
N TRP A 423 -21.75 -14.09 8.91
CA TRP A 423 -20.44 -13.79 9.49
C TRP A 423 -20.24 -14.45 10.86
N GLN A 424 -19.33 -15.41 10.86
CA GLN A 424 -18.79 -16.01 12.07
C GLN A 424 -17.35 -15.54 12.22
N GLN A 425 -17.12 -14.67 13.20
CA GLN A 425 -15.83 -14.01 13.40
C GLN A 425 -14.69 -15.04 13.51
N ASN A 426 -13.57 -14.74 12.85
CA ASN A 426 -12.36 -15.56 12.77
C ASN A 426 -12.59 -16.95 12.14
N GLN A 427 -13.68 -17.14 11.40
CA GLN A 427 -13.96 -18.39 10.69
C GLN A 427 -14.38 -18.15 9.25
N LYS A 428 -15.45 -17.38 9.01
CA LYS A 428 -16.00 -17.20 7.68
C LYS A 428 -16.93 -15.99 7.58
N CYS A 429 -16.83 -15.26 6.48
CA CYS A 429 -17.81 -14.26 6.04
C CYS A 429 -18.33 -14.63 4.64
N VAL A 430 -19.64 -14.52 4.40
CA VAL A 430 -20.28 -14.85 3.12
C VAL A 430 -21.13 -13.69 2.63
N TYR A 431 -21.06 -13.46 1.32
CA TYR A 431 -21.76 -12.41 0.63
C TYR A 431 -22.54 -12.97 -0.57
N LYS A 432 -23.73 -12.42 -0.82
CA LYS A 432 -24.48 -12.65 -2.08
C LYS A 432 -24.26 -11.49 -3.04
N ALA A 433 -24.33 -11.74 -4.33
CA ALA A 433 -24.30 -10.69 -5.35
C ALA A 433 -25.42 -9.66 -5.14
N ASN A 434 -25.07 -8.39 -5.30
CA ASN A 434 -26.02 -7.28 -5.38
C ASN A 434 -26.45 -7.08 -6.84
N LYS A 435 -27.62 -7.61 -7.19
CA LYS A 435 -28.13 -7.55 -8.58
C LYS A 435 -28.53 -6.15 -9.03
N ASP A 436 -28.80 -5.25 -8.08
CA ASP A 436 -29.13 -3.85 -8.34
C ASP A 436 -27.89 -2.94 -8.28
N TYR A 437 -26.69 -3.51 -8.11
CA TYR A 437 -25.45 -2.77 -8.21
C TYR A 437 -25.34 -2.13 -9.60
N PHE A 438 -25.01 -0.83 -9.63
CA PHE A 438 -25.03 -0.05 -10.86
C PHE A 438 -23.94 -0.47 -11.87
N GLU A 439 -22.96 -1.26 -11.44
CA GLU A 439 -21.95 -1.92 -12.30
C GLU A 439 -22.04 -3.46 -12.23
N ALA A 440 -23.22 -4.02 -11.89
CA ALA A 440 -23.41 -5.48 -11.75
C ALA A 440 -23.01 -6.29 -13.00
N SER A 441 -23.01 -5.69 -14.19
CA SER A 441 -22.59 -6.36 -15.43
C SER A 441 -21.12 -6.79 -15.43
N ASP A 442 -20.29 -6.18 -14.59
CA ASP A 442 -18.85 -6.46 -14.55
C ASP A 442 -18.51 -7.56 -13.53
N TYR A 443 -19.45 -7.90 -12.63
CA TYR A 443 -19.28 -8.87 -11.55
C TYR A 443 -20.10 -10.13 -11.84
N HIS A 444 -19.44 -11.25 -12.08
CA HIS A 444 -20.09 -12.46 -12.58
C HIS A 444 -20.25 -13.58 -11.54
N PHE A 445 -19.79 -13.36 -10.31
CA PHE A 445 -19.98 -14.34 -9.23
C PHE A 445 -21.35 -14.17 -8.58
N ASP A 446 -22.06 -15.27 -8.34
CA ASP A 446 -23.35 -15.26 -7.63
C ASP A 446 -23.22 -14.84 -6.14
N GLY A 447 -22.00 -14.91 -5.61
CA GLY A 447 -21.63 -14.54 -4.26
C GLY A 447 -20.16 -14.88 -3.99
N TYR A 448 -19.71 -14.54 -2.79
CA TYR A 448 -18.33 -14.69 -2.35
C TYR A 448 -18.30 -15.29 -0.94
N THR A 449 -17.46 -16.29 -0.74
CA THR A 449 -17.17 -16.90 0.56
C THR A 449 -15.72 -16.59 0.93
N GLU A 450 -15.52 -15.86 2.02
CA GLU A 450 -14.20 -15.58 2.61
C GLU A 450 -14.00 -16.47 3.83
N VAL A 451 -13.07 -17.43 3.77
CA VAL A 451 -12.68 -18.27 4.92
C VAL A 451 -11.47 -17.68 5.64
N VAL A 452 -11.44 -17.75 6.97
CA VAL A 452 -10.35 -17.17 7.77
C VAL A 452 -9.39 -18.26 8.25
N TYR A 453 -8.11 -18.16 7.89
CA TYR A 453 -7.03 -19.02 8.40
C TYR A 453 -5.96 -18.19 9.12
N GLU A 454 -5.97 -18.19 10.46
CA GLU A 454 -5.04 -17.35 11.22
C GLU A 454 -3.75 -18.06 11.65
N GLY A 455 -2.72 -17.26 11.97
CA GLY A 455 -1.49 -17.73 12.60
C GLY A 455 -0.41 -18.20 11.62
N THR A 456 0.67 -18.78 12.15
CA THR A 456 1.88 -19.14 11.38
C THR A 456 1.69 -20.30 10.39
N SER A 457 0.50 -20.92 10.40
CA SER A 457 0.13 -22.02 9.51
C SER A 457 -1.04 -21.66 8.59
N ALA A 458 -1.38 -20.38 8.48
CA ALA A 458 -2.47 -19.87 7.63
C ALA A 458 -2.41 -20.44 6.21
N ASP A 459 -1.33 -20.17 5.48
CA ASP A 459 -1.15 -20.60 4.09
C ASP A 459 -1.15 -22.14 3.95
N GLU A 460 -0.57 -22.86 4.92
CA GLU A 460 -0.55 -24.33 4.92
C GLU A 460 -1.96 -24.91 5.14
N ASN A 461 -2.79 -24.24 5.93
CA ASN A 461 -4.17 -24.67 6.19
C ASN A 461 -5.08 -24.31 5.02
N ALA A 462 -4.91 -23.12 4.44
CA ALA A 462 -5.60 -22.73 3.20
C ALA A 462 -5.26 -23.70 2.06
N TYR A 463 -3.98 -24.07 1.90
CA TYR A 463 -3.57 -25.04 0.89
C TYR A 463 -4.21 -26.41 1.09
N LYS A 464 -4.31 -26.90 2.33
CA LYS A 464 -5.06 -28.15 2.61
C LYS A 464 -6.53 -28.04 2.25
N ALA A 465 -7.17 -26.90 2.52
CA ALA A 465 -8.56 -26.66 2.16
C ALA A 465 -8.77 -26.63 0.63
N PHE A 466 -7.85 -26.00 -0.11
CA PHE A 466 -7.83 -26.04 -1.57
C PHE A 466 -7.75 -27.48 -2.10
N LEU A 467 -6.81 -28.29 -1.59
CA LEU A 467 -6.70 -29.71 -1.94
C LEU A 467 -7.96 -30.52 -1.58
N ASN A 468 -8.68 -30.12 -0.54
CA ASN A 468 -9.96 -30.71 -0.12
C ASN A 468 -11.17 -30.19 -0.91
N ASN A 469 -10.94 -29.44 -1.99
CA ASN A 469 -11.99 -28.88 -2.84
C ASN A 469 -12.88 -27.84 -2.11
N GLU A 470 -12.33 -27.12 -1.13
CA GLU A 470 -13.05 -26.12 -0.32
C GLU A 470 -12.76 -24.66 -0.73
N LEU A 471 -11.70 -24.40 -1.50
CA LEU A 471 -11.30 -23.07 -1.99
C LEU A 471 -11.11 -23.06 -3.50
N ASP A 472 -11.49 -21.96 -4.14
CA ASP A 472 -11.26 -21.70 -5.57
C ASP A 472 -9.91 -21.05 -5.85
N GLU A 473 -9.28 -20.43 -4.84
CA GLU A 473 -7.98 -19.77 -4.95
C GLU A 473 -7.12 -20.08 -3.73
N VAL A 474 -5.82 -20.29 -3.95
CA VAL A 474 -4.86 -20.43 -2.86
C VAL A 474 -3.46 -19.96 -3.22
N THR A 475 -2.76 -19.40 -2.25
CA THR A 475 -1.32 -19.14 -2.35
C THR A 475 -0.56 -20.43 -2.09
N ILE A 476 0.37 -20.79 -3.00
CA ILE A 476 1.23 -21.95 -2.81
C ILE A 476 2.18 -21.69 -1.64
N PRO A 477 2.09 -22.45 -0.53
CA PRO A 477 2.97 -22.27 0.61
C PRO A 477 4.39 -22.72 0.24
N LEU A 478 5.37 -22.16 0.94
CA LEU A 478 6.79 -22.42 0.68
C LEU A 478 7.14 -23.92 0.69
N SER A 479 6.49 -24.69 1.56
CA SER A 479 6.68 -26.15 1.68
C SER A 479 6.30 -26.93 0.42
N GLN A 480 5.46 -26.35 -0.45
CA GLN A 480 4.93 -26.97 -1.67
C GLN A 480 5.46 -26.33 -2.95
N LEU A 481 6.16 -25.20 -2.84
CA LEU A 481 6.64 -24.41 -3.96
C LEU A 481 7.43 -25.24 -4.99
N THR A 482 8.37 -26.07 -4.54
CA THR A 482 9.21 -26.88 -5.45
C THR A 482 8.39 -27.84 -6.31
N ALA A 483 7.29 -28.37 -5.77
CA ALA A 483 6.41 -29.30 -6.48
C ALA A 483 5.48 -28.60 -7.47
N HIS A 484 5.07 -27.35 -7.18
CA HIS A 484 3.98 -26.68 -7.89
C HIS A 484 4.39 -25.45 -8.72
N LYS A 485 5.56 -24.84 -8.51
CA LYS A 485 5.93 -23.59 -9.20
C LYS A 485 6.00 -23.65 -10.72
N ASN A 486 6.07 -24.86 -11.29
CA ASN A 486 6.11 -25.10 -12.73
C ASN A 486 4.78 -25.68 -13.27
N ASP A 487 3.75 -25.77 -12.43
CA ASP A 487 2.42 -26.21 -12.83
C ASP A 487 1.77 -25.12 -13.70
N PRO A 488 1.24 -25.44 -14.89
CA PRO A 488 0.60 -24.45 -15.77
C PRO A 488 -0.67 -23.79 -15.17
N THR A 489 -1.25 -24.36 -14.11
CA THR A 489 -2.40 -23.80 -13.37
C THR A 489 -1.99 -22.84 -12.26
N VAL A 490 -0.69 -22.70 -11.99
CA VAL A 490 -0.14 -21.81 -10.99
C VAL A 490 0.35 -20.53 -11.67
N LEU A 491 -0.21 -19.40 -11.24
CA LEU A 491 0.06 -18.07 -11.75
C LEU A 491 1.00 -17.30 -10.82
N ARG A 492 1.72 -16.35 -11.39
CA ARG A 492 2.73 -15.55 -10.69
C ARG A 492 2.21 -14.14 -10.46
N THR A 493 2.24 -13.66 -9.21
CA THR A 493 1.93 -12.25 -8.90
C THR A 493 3.16 -11.36 -9.08
N GLU A 494 2.95 -10.04 -9.14
CA GLU A 494 4.02 -9.05 -9.09
C GLU A 494 4.29 -8.63 -7.64
N GLY A 495 5.55 -8.31 -7.32
CA GLY A 495 5.92 -7.77 -6.02
C GLY A 495 5.56 -6.29 -5.88
N SER A 496 4.82 -5.98 -4.84
CA SER A 496 4.43 -4.64 -4.41
C SER A 496 5.43 -3.99 -3.45
N THR A 497 6.16 -4.80 -2.69
CA THR A 497 7.04 -4.36 -1.60
C THR A 497 8.36 -5.13 -1.63
N VAL A 498 9.46 -4.44 -1.31
CA VAL A 498 10.79 -5.07 -1.20
C VAL A 498 11.10 -5.40 0.26
N ILE A 499 11.41 -6.67 0.51
CA ILE A 499 11.93 -7.18 1.79
C ILE A 499 13.43 -6.90 1.87
N LYS A 500 13.86 -6.37 3.02
CA LYS A 500 15.20 -5.80 3.22
C LYS A 500 15.80 -6.29 4.53
N LEU A 501 17.13 -6.39 4.56
CA LEU A 501 17.90 -6.48 5.78
C LEU A 501 18.09 -5.06 6.34
N ASN A 502 17.38 -4.73 7.41
CA ASN A 502 17.60 -3.48 8.12
C ASN A 502 18.88 -3.56 8.93
N LEU A 503 19.66 -2.46 8.93
CA LEU A 503 20.96 -2.40 9.55
C LEU A 503 20.93 -1.34 10.66
N ASN A 504 21.61 -1.61 11.77
CA ASN A 504 21.95 -0.59 12.74
C ASN A 504 23.37 -0.12 12.44
N THR A 505 23.49 1.00 11.72
CA THR A 505 24.77 1.60 11.32
C THR A 505 25.21 2.72 12.26
N THR A 506 24.53 2.90 13.39
CA THR A 506 24.79 4.00 14.33
C THR A 506 26.16 3.85 14.98
N THR A 507 26.96 4.90 14.91
CA THR A 507 28.25 5.02 15.62
C THR A 507 28.06 5.31 17.11
N GLU A 508 29.10 5.14 17.93
CA GLU A 508 29.06 5.51 19.36
C GLU A 508 28.71 7.00 19.55
N ASP A 509 29.33 7.87 18.77
CA ASP A 509 29.12 9.32 18.83
C ASP A 509 27.68 9.69 18.44
N GLU A 510 27.13 9.10 17.38
CA GLU A 510 25.73 9.31 17.00
C GLU A 510 24.77 8.76 18.05
N TRP A 511 25.05 7.58 18.60
CA TRP A 511 24.23 7.01 19.67
C TRP A 511 24.21 7.93 20.89
N GLU A 512 25.36 8.45 21.32
CA GLU A 512 25.43 9.40 22.43
C GLU A 512 24.74 10.73 22.10
N TYR A 513 24.87 11.24 20.86
CA TYR A 513 24.21 12.46 20.42
C TYR A 513 22.67 12.35 20.42
N TYR A 514 22.12 11.25 19.92
CA TYR A 514 20.66 11.06 19.83
C TYR A 514 20.07 10.50 21.12
N PHE A 515 20.78 9.59 21.78
CA PHE A 515 20.25 8.74 22.85
C PHE A 515 21.03 8.78 24.16
N GLY A 516 22.16 9.50 24.22
CA GLY A 516 22.99 9.53 25.41
C GLY A 516 22.37 10.26 26.60
N GLN A 517 23.17 10.59 27.61
CA GLN A 517 22.70 11.30 28.81
C GLN A 517 22.11 12.69 28.50
N LYS A 518 22.45 13.25 27.33
CA LYS A 518 21.91 14.50 26.79
C LYS A 518 21.30 14.32 25.40
N GLY A 519 20.83 13.10 25.11
CA GLY A 519 20.31 12.72 23.80
C GLY A 519 19.23 13.68 23.29
N THR A 520 19.32 14.05 22.02
CA THR A 520 18.36 14.97 21.37
C THR A 520 16.99 14.34 21.11
N ILE A 521 16.91 13.00 21.05
CA ILE A 521 15.66 12.26 20.85
C ILE A 521 15.14 11.70 22.17
N ALA A 522 16.00 10.99 22.92
CA ALA A 522 15.66 10.44 24.23
C ALA A 522 16.91 10.32 25.10
N THR A 523 16.78 10.49 26.41
CA THR A 523 17.92 10.39 27.32
C THR A 523 18.06 8.98 27.89
N HIS A 524 19.28 8.43 27.88
CA HIS A 524 19.62 7.18 28.56
C HIS A 524 20.76 7.35 29.55
N ASP A 525 20.76 6.53 30.60
CA ASP A 525 21.91 6.41 31.48
C ASP A 525 23.07 5.74 30.76
N LYS A 526 24.31 6.16 31.08
CA LYS A 526 25.52 5.64 30.42
C LYS A 526 25.66 4.11 30.52
N GLY A 527 25.19 3.51 31.61
CA GLY A 527 25.18 2.05 31.80
C GLY A 527 24.16 1.31 30.90
N SER A 528 23.28 2.03 30.21
CA SER A 528 22.24 1.51 29.33
C SER A 528 22.48 1.85 27.86
N TYR A 529 23.66 2.38 27.52
CA TYR A 529 24.00 2.65 26.13
C TYR A 529 23.99 1.35 25.32
N TRP A 530 23.46 1.42 24.10
CA TRP A 530 23.53 0.32 23.18
C TRP A 530 24.99 0.05 22.82
N ASN A 531 25.40 -1.21 22.80
CA ASN A 531 26.73 -1.61 22.39
C ASN A 531 26.83 -1.57 20.86
N THR A 532 27.07 -0.38 20.30
CA THR A 532 27.34 -0.19 18.88
C THR A 532 28.60 -0.96 18.48
N LYS A 533 28.58 -1.60 17.32
CA LYS A 533 29.72 -2.37 16.81
C LYS A 533 30.37 -1.57 15.69
N ALA A 534 31.63 -1.18 15.83
CA ALA A 534 32.34 -0.37 14.83
C ALA A 534 32.30 -0.95 13.41
N ILE A 535 32.30 -2.29 13.27
CA ILE A 535 32.12 -2.97 11.98
C ILE A 535 30.81 -2.59 11.27
N MET A 536 29.73 -2.31 12.02
CA MET A 536 28.40 -2.01 11.47
C MET A 536 28.28 -0.60 10.91
N SER A 537 29.22 0.29 11.24
CA SER A 537 29.33 1.64 10.66
C SER A 537 30.47 1.75 9.65
N ASN A 538 31.12 0.64 9.28
CA ASN A 538 32.19 0.63 8.28
C ASN A 538 31.63 0.45 6.86
N ASP A 539 31.81 1.44 5.99
CA ASP A 539 31.28 1.43 4.63
C ASP A 539 31.73 0.21 3.80
N ASN A 540 32.99 -0.21 3.92
CA ASN A 540 33.47 -1.39 3.22
C ASN A 540 32.79 -2.66 3.76
N PHE A 541 32.48 -2.75 5.05
CA PHE A 541 31.72 -3.89 5.57
C PHE A 541 30.29 -3.91 4.99
N LEU A 542 29.62 -2.76 4.96
CA LEU A 542 28.26 -2.64 4.44
C LEU A 542 28.17 -2.92 2.93
N ASP A 543 29.13 -2.41 2.15
CA ASP A 543 29.26 -2.74 0.72
C ASP A 543 29.56 -4.24 0.53
N GLY A 544 30.39 -4.82 1.40
CA GLY A 544 30.63 -6.26 1.46
C GLY A 544 29.35 -7.07 1.70
N LEU A 545 28.52 -6.67 2.67
CA LEU A 545 27.23 -7.30 2.93
C LEU A 545 26.31 -7.24 1.71
N TYR A 546 26.24 -6.08 1.04
CA TYR A 546 25.40 -5.90 -0.13
C TYR A 546 25.77 -6.87 -1.25
N PHE A 547 27.06 -7.03 -1.57
CA PHE A 547 27.53 -7.92 -2.64
C PHE A 547 27.63 -9.39 -2.23
N ALA A 548 27.66 -9.71 -0.94
CA ALA A 548 27.78 -11.09 -0.44
C ALA A 548 26.47 -11.88 -0.60
N ILE A 549 25.32 -11.22 -0.63
CA ILE A 549 24.02 -11.90 -0.60
C ILE A 549 23.63 -12.39 -2.01
N ASN A 550 23.46 -13.71 -2.15
CA ASN A 550 22.93 -14.31 -3.38
C ASN A 550 21.40 -14.15 -3.44
N ARG A 551 20.95 -12.98 -3.91
CA ARG A 551 19.53 -12.62 -3.98
C ARG A 551 18.72 -13.54 -4.87
N LYS A 552 19.30 -14.02 -5.97
CA LYS A 552 18.61 -14.95 -6.87
C LYS A 552 18.28 -16.25 -6.15
N GLU A 553 19.25 -16.84 -5.46
CA GLU A 553 19.05 -18.07 -4.70
C GLU A 553 18.05 -17.87 -3.55
N LEU A 554 18.16 -16.78 -2.80
CA LEU A 554 17.18 -16.46 -1.76
C LEU A 554 15.76 -16.30 -2.30
N ALA A 555 15.61 -15.57 -3.41
CA ALA A 555 14.32 -15.37 -4.07
C ALA A 555 13.74 -16.69 -4.58
N ASP A 556 14.57 -17.54 -5.22
CA ASP A 556 14.17 -18.87 -5.69
C ASP A 556 13.72 -19.77 -4.52
N LEU A 557 14.43 -19.72 -3.39
CA LEU A 557 14.09 -20.45 -2.16
C LEU A 557 12.78 -19.93 -1.56
N ALA A 558 12.57 -18.61 -1.56
CA ALA A 558 11.41 -17.94 -0.99
C ALA A 558 10.18 -17.99 -1.92
N GLY A 559 10.35 -18.40 -3.18
CA GLY A 559 9.33 -18.27 -4.22
C GLY A 559 8.97 -16.81 -4.52
N ARG A 560 9.96 -15.91 -4.49
CA ARG A 560 9.84 -14.45 -4.66
C ARG A 560 10.66 -13.99 -5.85
N ASN A 561 10.59 -12.72 -6.24
CA ASN A 561 11.51 -12.17 -7.24
C ASN A 561 12.71 -11.53 -6.53
N PRO A 562 13.93 -11.65 -7.07
CA PRO A 562 15.09 -11.01 -6.49
C PRO A 562 14.97 -9.49 -6.59
N ALA A 563 15.31 -8.78 -5.51
CA ALA A 563 15.21 -7.33 -5.45
C ALA A 563 16.58 -6.72 -5.16
N VAL A 564 17.00 -5.79 -6.02
CA VAL A 564 18.29 -5.07 -5.92
C VAL A 564 18.14 -3.59 -5.57
N SER A 565 16.91 -3.09 -5.59
CA SER A 565 16.52 -1.69 -5.35
C SER A 565 15.62 -1.56 -4.12
N TYR A 566 15.38 -0.32 -3.67
CA TYR A 566 14.54 -0.05 -2.51
C TYR A 566 13.05 -0.05 -2.86
N LEU A 567 12.66 0.54 -3.99
CA LEU A 567 11.29 0.55 -4.49
C LEU A 567 11.06 -0.65 -5.42
N SER A 568 9.85 -1.20 -5.34
CA SER A 568 9.38 -2.35 -6.13
C SER A 568 9.04 -1.96 -7.57
N SER A 569 8.84 -2.98 -8.41
CA SER A 569 8.33 -2.79 -9.78
C SER A 569 6.90 -2.25 -9.80
N ALA A 570 6.10 -2.49 -8.75
CA ALA A 570 4.75 -1.93 -8.67
C ALA A 570 4.69 -0.44 -8.35
N TYR A 571 5.81 0.21 -8.02
CA TYR A 571 5.81 1.64 -7.70
C TYR A 571 5.57 2.47 -8.97
N MET A 572 4.40 3.10 -9.08
CA MET A 572 4.01 3.89 -10.26
C MET A 572 4.45 5.35 -10.15
N LEU A 573 5.08 5.88 -11.21
CA LEU A 573 5.38 7.31 -11.33
C LEU A 573 4.18 8.10 -11.85
N ASP A 574 3.44 7.49 -12.78
CA ASP A 574 2.26 8.09 -13.37
C ASP A 574 0.99 7.56 -12.67
N PRO A 575 0.17 8.43 -12.05
CA PRO A 575 -1.15 8.06 -11.54
C PRO A 575 -2.13 7.50 -12.60
N ASN A 576 -1.84 7.61 -13.91
CA ASN A 576 -2.61 6.92 -14.95
C ASN A 576 -2.24 5.44 -15.11
N GLY A 577 -1.20 4.96 -14.42
CA GLY A 577 -0.91 3.52 -14.35
C GLY A 577 -0.17 2.95 -15.56
N VAL A 578 0.38 3.78 -16.44
CA VAL A 578 0.98 3.31 -17.72
C VAL A 578 2.47 2.97 -17.59
N VAL A 579 3.18 3.59 -16.65
CA VAL A 579 4.64 3.43 -16.49
C VAL A 579 5.02 3.21 -15.03
N SER A 580 5.60 2.03 -14.76
CA SER A 580 6.30 1.75 -13.50
C SER A 580 7.56 2.60 -13.39
N TYR A 581 7.92 2.99 -12.16
CA TYR A 581 9.20 3.64 -11.90
C TYR A 581 10.38 2.78 -12.36
N ARG A 582 10.33 1.47 -12.15
CA ARG A 582 11.42 0.57 -12.57
C ARG A 582 11.55 0.46 -14.10
N ASP A 583 10.48 0.74 -14.82
CA ASP A 583 10.47 0.81 -16.28
C ASP A 583 10.95 2.16 -16.84
N SER A 584 11.20 3.15 -15.99
CA SER A 584 11.82 4.42 -16.41
C SER A 584 13.34 4.30 -16.56
N ALA A 585 13.94 5.18 -17.38
CA ALA A 585 15.40 5.29 -17.50
C ALA A 585 16.04 5.61 -16.14
N GLU A 586 15.43 6.50 -15.36
CA GLU A 586 15.91 6.89 -14.04
C GLU A 586 15.87 5.72 -13.04
N GLY A 587 14.78 4.95 -13.02
CA GLY A 587 14.64 3.78 -12.15
C GLY A 587 15.64 2.68 -12.46
N ARG A 588 15.89 2.40 -13.75
CA ARG A 588 16.97 1.46 -14.15
C ARG A 588 18.36 1.97 -13.79
N GLY A 589 18.58 3.28 -13.87
CA GLY A 589 19.87 3.92 -13.59
C GLY A 589 20.36 3.73 -12.16
N VAL A 590 19.45 3.64 -11.19
CA VAL A 590 19.77 3.51 -9.75
C VAL A 590 20.70 2.34 -9.44
N VAL A 591 20.48 1.19 -10.07
CA VAL A 591 21.23 -0.04 -9.75
C VAL A 591 22.30 -0.39 -10.78
N ALA A 592 22.39 0.36 -11.89
CA ALA A 592 23.27 0.04 -13.02
C ALA A 592 24.75 -0.07 -12.61
N ASN A 593 25.23 0.83 -11.75
CA ASN A 593 26.62 0.82 -11.26
C ASN A 593 26.90 -0.42 -10.37
N PHE A 594 25.95 -0.82 -9.54
CA PHE A 594 26.07 -2.01 -8.70
C PHE A 594 26.07 -3.29 -9.53
N GLN A 595 25.19 -3.37 -10.53
CA GLN A 595 25.12 -4.50 -11.47
C GLN A 595 26.40 -4.63 -12.29
N LYS A 596 26.93 -3.51 -12.80
CA LYS A 596 28.20 -3.47 -13.51
C LYS A 596 29.37 -3.93 -12.64
N ALA A 597 29.42 -3.48 -11.38
CA ALA A 597 30.46 -3.89 -10.43
C ALA A 597 30.41 -5.40 -10.13
N ALA A 598 29.21 -5.95 -9.95
CA ALA A 598 29.00 -7.38 -9.70
C ALA A 598 29.14 -8.25 -10.96
N GLY A 599 29.01 -7.66 -12.15
CA GLY A 599 29.00 -8.37 -13.43
C GLY A 599 27.72 -9.17 -13.68
N ASN A 600 26.61 -8.83 -13.02
CA ASN A 600 25.31 -9.48 -13.18
C ASN A 600 24.14 -8.59 -12.70
N GLU A 601 22.92 -8.94 -13.10
CA GLU A 601 21.70 -8.18 -12.81
C GLU A 601 21.25 -8.23 -11.34
N TYR A 602 21.72 -9.20 -10.55
CA TYR A 602 21.31 -9.43 -9.16
C TYR A 602 22.27 -8.84 -8.11
N CYS A 603 23.30 -8.12 -8.57
CA CYS A 603 24.30 -7.48 -7.70
C CYS A 603 25.00 -8.44 -6.72
N TYR A 604 25.13 -9.73 -7.06
CA TYR A 604 25.83 -10.71 -6.22
C TYR A 604 27.24 -10.97 -6.75
N SER A 605 28.27 -10.83 -5.91
CA SER A 605 29.63 -11.21 -6.27
C SER A 605 30.45 -11.51 -5.01
N LYS A 606 30.67 -12.81 -4.73
CA LYS A 606 31.45 -13.26 -3.57
C LYS A 606 32.86 -12.67 -3.57
N SER A 607 33.53 -12.60 -4.73
CA SER A 607 34.89 -12.06 -4.83
C SER A 607 34.94 -10.54 -4.58
N LEU A 608 33.95 -9.80 -5.08
CA LEU A 608 33.85 -8.37 -4.81
C LEU A 608 33.55 -8.12 -3.32
N ALA A 609 32.61 -8.86 -2.74
CA ALA A 609 32.31 -8.82 -1.31
C ALA A 609 33.55 -9.11 -0.46
N GLN A 610 34.32 -10.14 -0.80
CA GLN A 610 35.59 -10.46 -0.14
C GLN A 610 36.59 -9.30 -0.21
N SER A 611 36.70 -8.60 -1.35
CA SER A 611 37.59 -7.44 -1.47
C SER A 611 37.19 -6.28 -0.55
N TYR A 612 35.89 -6.09 -0.33
CA TYR A 612 35.33 -5.10 0.58
C TYR A 612 35.54 -5.53 2.03
N PHE A 613 35.22 -6.77 2.39
CA PHE A 613 35.45 -7.31 3.73
C PHE A 613 36.92 -7.34 4.15
N ALA A 614 37.85 -7.61 3.23
CA ALA A 614 39.29 -7.53 3.51
C ALA A 614 39.74 -6.10 3.83
N ARG A 615 39.17 -5.09 3.15
CA ARG A 615 39.42 -3.67 3.45
C ARG A 615 38.85 -3.27 4.80
N ALA A 616 37.60 -3.64 5.06
CA ALA A 616 36.94 -3.40 6.35
C ALA A 616 37.75 -4.00 7.52
N GLY A 617 38.15 -5.27 7.40
CA GLY A 617 38.93 -5.92 8.44
C GLY A 617 40.29 -5.25 8.69
N LYS A 618 40.95 -4.77 7.63
CA LYS A 618 42.20 -4.00 7.74
C LYS A 618 41.97 -2.67 8.45
N GLU A 619 40.94 -1.92 8.08
CA GLU A 619 40.59 -0.63 8.68
C GLU A 619 40.27 -0.77 10.17
N LEU A 620 39.51 -1.80 10.57
CA LEU A 620 39.18 -2.07 11.97
C LEU A 620 40.40 -2.42 12.81
N VAL A 621 41.35 -3.20 12.28
CA VAL A 621 42.59 -3.52 13.00
C VAL A 621 43.54 -2.31 13.07
N GLU A 622 43.65 -1.53 11.99
CA GLU A 622 44.54 -0.36 11.93
C GLU A 622 44.06 0.80 12.82
N SER A 623 42.74 0.96 12.96
CA SER A 623 42.13 1.93 13.89
C SER A 623 42.17 1.48 15.35
N GLY A 624 42.39 0.18 15.60
CA GLY A 624 42.38 -0.40 16.95
C GLY A 624 40.99 -0.78 17.47
N GLU A 625 39.97 -0.70 16.62
CA GLU A 625 38.59 -1.11 16.92
C GLU A 625 38.43 -2.63 17.05
N CYS A 626 39.34 -3.41 16.44
CA CYS A 626 39.39 -4.87 16.60
C CYS A 626 40.83 -5.37 16.76
N GLU A 627 41.02 -6.42 17.54
CA GLU A 627 42.29 -7.12 17.66
C GLU A 627 42.48 -8.13 16.50
N ARG A 628 43.73 -8.37 16.08
CA ARG A 628 44.02 -9.41 15.08
C ARG A 628 43.58 -10.78 15.60
N GLY A 629 42.82 -11.51 14.79
CA GLY A 629 42.30 -12.83 15.18
C GLY A 629 41.00 -12.80 15.98
N GLU A 630 40.46 -11.62 16.29
CA GLU A 630 39.22 -11.47 17.04
C GLU A 630 38.02 -12.09 16.31
N GLU A 631 37.10 -12.71 17.07
CA GLU A 631 35.80 -13.16 16.59
C GLU A 631 34.73 -12.11 16.92
N ILE A 632 34.23 -11.45 15.89
CA ILE A 632 33.18 -10.45 15.96
C ILE A 632 31.84 -11.17 15.91
N THR A 633 30.99 -10.97 16.92
CA THR A 633 29.60 -11.48 16.90
C THR A 633 28.62 -10.35 16.58
N LEU A 634 27.76 -10.60 15.58
CA LEU A 634 26.64 -9.73 15.20
C LEU A 634 25.31 -10.47 15.40
N THR A 635 24.28 -9.78 15.87
CA THR A 635 22.96 -10.38 16.08
C THR A 635 22.03 -10.05 14.92
N GLY A 636 21.44 -11.07 14.30
CA GLY A 636 20.37 -10.94 13.31
C GLY A 636 19.03 -11.25 13.95
N VAL A 637 18.12 -10.28 14.01
CA VAL A 637 16.80 -10.45 14.62
C VAL A 637 15.75 -10.74 13.55
N TYR A 638 15.02 -11.83 13.72
CA TYR A 638 13.94 -12.25 12.84
C TYR A 638 12.63 -12.37 13.60
N ARG A 639 11.51 -12.12 12.93
CA ARG A 639 10.19 -12.23 13.56
C ARG A 639 9.83 -13.67 13.93
N TYR A 640 10.22 -14.64 13.09
CA TYR A 640 9.82 -16.04 13.24
C TYR A 640 10.99 -17.00 13.07
N GLN A 641 10.97 -18.08 13.86
CA GLN A 641 11.95 -19.15 13.78
C GLN A 641 11.96 -19.82 12.39
N LYS A 642 10.78 -20.04 11.79
CA LYS A 642 10.65 -20.60 10.43
C LYS A 642 11.34 -19.73 9.38
N THR A 643 11.39 -18.40 9.55
CA THR A 643 12.12 -17.50 8.64
C THR A 643 13.64 -17.67 8.77
N ILE A 644 14.15 -17.88 9.99
CA ILE A 644 15.57 -18.20 10.22
C ILE A 644 15.92 -19.51 9.51
N GLU A 645 15.12 -20.54 9.72
CA GLU A 645 15.32 -21.88 9.16
C GLU A 645 15.30 -21.87 7.63
N ASN A 646 14.35 -21.15 7.03
CA ASN A 646 14.16 -21.15 5.58
C ASN A 646 15.09 -20.18 4.83
N LEU A 647 15.44 -19.04 5.44
CA LEU A 647 16.12 -17.95 4.73
C LEU A 647 17.31 -17.37 5.53
N GLY A 648 17.14 -17.14 6.83
CA GLY A 648 18.17 -16.49 7.66
C GLY A 648 19.50 -17.26 7.66
N ASN A 649 19.46 -18.59 7.71
CA ASN A 649 20.65 -19.44 7.67
C ASN A 649 21.44 -19.29 6.35
N TYR A 650 20.77 -19.05 5.22
CA TYR A 650 21.46 -18.80 3.95
C TYR A 650 22.18 -17.45 3.96
N ILE A 651 21.51 -16.40 4.45
CA ILE A 651 22.13 -15.07 4.61
C ILE A 651 23.35 -15.16 5.53
N LYS A 652 23.22 -15.88 6.65
CA LYS A 652 24.33 -16.16 7.58
C LYS A 652 25.52 -16.81 6.86
N SER A 653 25.31 -17.90 6.13
CA SER A 653 26.38 -18.58 5.41
C SER A 653 27.05 -17.68 4.36
N TYR A 654 26.27 -16.95 3.55
CA TYR A 654 26.84 -16.05 2.54
C TYR A 654 27.80 -15.01 3.13
N VAL A 655 27.38 -14.40 4.24
CA VAL A 655 28.12 -13.31 4.89
C VAL A 655 29.33 -13.86 5.66
N GLU A 656 29.14 -14.90 6.48
CA GLU A 656 30.23 -15.49 7.26
C GLU A 656 31.31 -16.08 6.35
N ASP A 657 30.92 -16.85 5.34
CA ASP A 657 31.88 -17.50 4.44
C ASP A 657 32.71 -16.45 3.70
N ALA A 658 32.07 -15.42 3.13
CA ALA A 658 32.76 -14.37 2.42
C ALA A 658 33.68 -13.54 3.32
N PHE A 659 33.22 -13.13 4.51
CA PHE A 659 34.03 -12.32 5.43
C PHE A 659 35.22 -13.12 5.99
N ASN A 660 34.97 -14.36 6.43
CA ASN A 660 35.98 -15.20 7.07
C ASN A 660 37.07 -15.63 6.07
N GLU A 661 36.69 -16.00 4.84
CA GLU A 661 37.65 -16.30 3.78
C GLU A 661 38.52 -15.08 3.43
N ALA A 662 37.92 -13.89 3.35
CA ALA A 662 38.63 -12.65 3.02
C ALA A 662 39.69 -12.25 4.07
N ASN A 663 39.44 -12.56 5.34
CA ASN A 663 40.27 -12.13 6.46
C ASN A 663 41.22 -13.21 6.99
N ALA A 664 41.06 -14.48 6.58
CA ALA A 664 41.83 -15.61 7.11
C ALA A 664 43.36 -15.44 7.06
N SER A 665 43.89 -14.82 6.00
CA SER A 665 45.33 -14.65 5.78
C SER A 665 45.86 -13.24 6.07
N THR A 666 44.98 -12.25 6.23
CA THR A 666 45.35 -10.83 6.33
C THR A 666 45.29 -10.32 7.77
N THR A 667 44.10 -10.29 8.36
CA THR A 667 43.84 -9.78 9.72
C THR A 667 43.61 -10.91 10.73
N GLY A 668 43.17 -12.08 10.25
CA GLY A 668 42.75 -13.22 11.06
C GLY A 668 41.35 -13.05 11.67
N LEU A 669 40.68 -11.91 11.44
CA LEU A 669 39.35 -11.65 11.98
C LEU A 669 38.35 -12.72 11.53
N LYS A 670 37.40 -13.02 12.42
CA LYS A 670 36.25 -13.87 12.14
C LYS A 670 34.95 -13.14 12.43
N LEU A 671 33.93 -13.47 11.68
CA LEU A 671 32.57 -13.01 11.86
C LEU A 671 31.66 -14.19 12.17
N ARG A 672 30.79 -13.98 13.16
CA ARG A 672 29.70 -14.88 13.53
C ARG A 672 28.39 -14.11 13.66
N LEU A 673 27.41 -14.44 12.84
CA LEU A 673 26.02 -14.01 12.93
C LEU A 673 25.22 -14.93 13.85
N GLU A 674 24.73 -14.40 14.96
CA GLU A 674 23.81 -15.07 15.86
C GLU A 674 22.38 -14.69 15.48
N LEU A 675 21.61 -15.65 14.97
CA LEU A 675 20.24 -15.41 14.54
C LEU A 675 19.27 -15.73 15.67
N VAL A 676 18.42 -14.77 16.02
CA VAL A 676 17.47 -14.88 17.13
C VAL A 676 16.07 -14.47 16.68
N THR A 677 15.06 -14.99 17.38
CA THR A 677 13.70 -14.48 17.25
C THR A 677 13.52 -13.26 18.15
N GLY A 678 12.90 -12.20 17.62
CA GLY A 678 12.64 -10.98 18.37
C GLY A 678 11.57 -10.12 17.70
N GLY A 679 10.69 -9.55 18.50
CA GLY A 679 9.52 -8.77 18.08
C GLY A 679 8.49 -8.66 19.18
#